data_AF-R7YF14-F1
#
_entry.id   AF-R7YF14-F1
#
_cell.length_a   1.000
_cell.length_b   1.000
_cell.length_c   1.000
_cell.angle_alpha   90.00
_cell.angle_beta   90.00
_cell.angle_gamma   90.00
#
_symmetry.space_group_name_H-M   'P 1'
#
loop_
_entity.id
_entity.type
_entity.pdbx_description
1 polymer ?
#
loop_
_entity_poly.entity_id
_entity_poly.type
_entity_poly.pdbx_seq_one_letter_code
_entity_poly.pdbx_strand_id
1 'polypeptide(L)'
;MTSVSLRSTRPHTAEIRAAVADGNIPTLLAVLVEMTGDRRWMADRYRPTRSRGMDDNSSGGLAEDIQQEIREAVVDALDDWYDRGRPERKPADETLVAALMSFTAGEQVAPEFAPMMTEIVRGDLRGRHLPTLPADLATSIDALVIGAGVAGMLVSTQLAAAGVEHTVLEKNDEVGGSWYENHYPGAGVDTPSYLYSISSFDHPWSTHFGKRDEVQGYLQAFADRHAVRDRVRFGTEVLSAAYDTDSQRWTVHVRDRDGHQDTLTARILISAVGILNRPKLPELPGMAGFTGPIFHSAQWPDELDEPGALTGKRVAIVGSGASAMQIGPAIADRVGSLTIFQRSPQWIAPNDDYFAPVGDNVHWLMDNLPGYREWYRARLSWIFNDKVHSTLHVDPDWPEQTASINAVNHGHREFYLRYLRSELGDRDDLVDLSTPDYPPFGKRMLLDNGWFRMLRRSNVELVPHGVERVTPGGLVDGTGTAHDFDIIVFATGFHSDRYLYPMDIVGRSGQNTVEAWGDHDAYAYLGITAPDFPNLFILTGPNTALGHGGSFISILEYQVRYVCDAIRAMIENRLGALEVRRDVTDGYNDAVDRAHATMVWTHPAMTNWYRNPDGRVVAVLPWRIVDYWARTRTVDLADFLAEPLR
;
A
#
# COMPACT_ATOMS: atom_id res chain seq x y z
N MET A 1 3.41 -14.82 19.74
CA MET A 1 4.66 -14.85 20.53
C MET A 1 5.15 -13.42 20.65
N THR A 2 4.89 -12.79 21.78
CA THR A 2 5.54 -11.54 22.17
C THR A 2 6.99 -11.85 22.54
N SER A 3 7.93 -11.27 21.81
CA SER A 3 8.98 -10.46 22.42
C SER A 3 9.97 -10.10 21.33
N VAL A 4 10.14 -8.80 21.15
CA VAL A 4 11.45 -8.28 20.83
C VAL A 4 12.43 -8.89 21.84
N SER A 5 13.53 -9.46 21.35
CA SER A 5 14.58 -10.01 22.20
C SER A 5 15.25 -8.87 22.96
N LEU A 6 14.61 -8.42 24.05
CA LEU A 6 15.18 -7.47 24.99
C LEU A 6 16.52 -8.06 25.43
N ARG A 7 17.60 -7.28 25.27
CA ARG A 7 18.96 -7.72 25.63
C ARG A 7 18.96 -8.37 27.01
N SER A 8 19.74 -9.44 27.16
CA SER A 8 19.88 -10.17 28.43
C SER A 8 20.54 -9.30 29.52
N THR A 9 21.24 -8.24 29.13
CA THR A 9 21.97 -7.30 29.98
C THR A 9 21.36 -5.89 29.93
N ARG A 10 21.34 -5.20 31.09
CA ARG A 10 20.86 -3.82 31.21
C ARG A 10 21.79 -2.89 30.40
N PRO A 11 21.26 -2.06 29.48
CA PRO A 11 22.02 -1.02 28.78
C PRO A 11 22.59 0.01 29.76
N HIS A 12 23.70 0.64 29.42
CA HIS A 12 24.19 1.77 30.21
C HIS A 12 23.22 2.96 30.08
N THR A 13 22.98 3.73 31.14
CA THR A 13 22.13 4.94 31.07
C THR A 13 22.59 5.93 29.99
N ALA A 14 23.90 5.98 29.68
CA ALA A 14 24.42 6.77 28.57
C ALA A 14 23.93 6.28 27.18
N GLU A 15 23.80 4.97 27.00
CA GLU A 15 23.23 4.36 25.79
C GLU A 15 21.73 4.67 25.68
N ILE A 16 20.98 4.55 26.78
CA ILE A 16 19.56 4.92 26.86
C ILE A 16 19.37 6.39 26.47
N ARG A 17 20.17 7.27 27.06
CA ARG A 17 20.13 8.71 26.82
C ARG A 17 20.45 9.07 25.38
N ALA A 18 21.42 8.40 24.75
CA ALA A 18 21.73 8.58 23.34
C ALA A 18 20.56 8.14 22.46
N ALA A 19 19.95 6.99 22.74
CA ALA A 19 18.81 6.51 21.98
C ALA A 19 17.60 7.45 22.10
N VAL A 20 17.25 7.87 23.31
CA VAL A 20 16.11 8.75 23.60
C VAL A 20 16.31 10.16 23.00
N ALA A 21 17.54 10.62 22.81
CA ALA A 21 17.82 11.90 22.15
C ALA A 21 17.24 11.95 20.73
N ASP A 22 17.32 10.84 20.00
CA ASP A 22 16.85 10.71 18.61
C ASP A 22 15.39 10.24 18.51
N GLY A 23 14.70 10.03 19.64
CA GLY A 23 13.31 9.59 19.65
C GLY A 23 12.32 10.68 19.22
N ASN A 24 11.24 10.26 18.55
CA ASN A 24 10.11 11.12 18.19
C ASN A 24 9.39 11.57 19.47
N ILE A 25 9.40 12.88 19.75
CA ILE A 25 8.92 13.47 21.00
C ILE A 25 7.45 13.14 21.29
N PRO A 26 6.50 13.29 20.35
CA PRO A 26 5.14 12.83 20.53
C PRO A 26 5.00 11.34 20.88
N THR A 27 5.80 10.46 20.27
CA THR A 27 5.81 9.02 20.61
C THR A 27 6.37 8.80 22.01
N LEU A 28 7.47 9.48 22.36
CA LEU A 28 8.07 9.42 23.69
C LEU A 28 7.08 9.85 24.78
N LEU A 29 6.26 10.87 24.54
CA LEU A 29 5.18 11.29 25.44
C LEU A 29 4.13 10.18 25.67
N ALA A 30 3.70 9.51 24.61
CA ALA A 30 2.73 8.42 24.73
C ALA A 30 3.29 7.25 25.54
N VAL A 31 4.54 6.86 25.25
CA VAL A 31 5.28 5.83 25.99
C VAL A 31 5.44 6.22 27.45
N LEU A 32 5.83 7.47 27.73
CA LEU A 32 6.05 7.97 29.09
C LEU A 32 4.77 7.89 29.93
N VAL A 33 3.63 8.31 29.39
CA VAL A 33 2.33 8.21 30.08
C VAL A 33 1.92 6.76 30.28
N GLU A 34 2.11 5.89 29.29
CA GLU A 34 1.79 4.46 29.41
C GLU A 34 2.65 3.76 30.47
N MET A 35 3.97 4.00 30.46
CA MET A 35 4.91 3.36 31.38
C MET A 35 4.75 3.82 32.83
N THR A 36 4.46 5.10 33.05
CA THR A 36 4.42 5.70 34.40
C THR A 36 3.01 5.81 34.97
N GLY A 37 1.98 5.87 34.11
CA GLY A 37 0.61 6.24 34.49
C GLY A 37 0.45 7.72 34.86
N ASP A 38 1.50 8.54 34.75
CA ASP A 38 1.51 9.92 35.20
C ASP A 38 0.88 10.86 34.16
N ARG A 39 -0.33 11.31 34.46
CA ARG A 39 -1.11 12.20 33.57
C ARG A 39 -0.56 13.62 33.49
N ARG A 40 0.42 14.02 34.31
CA ARG A 40 1.00 15.38 34.21
C ARG A 40 1.67 15.64 32.86
N TRP A 41 2.15 14.59 32.20
CA TRP A 41 2.75 14.65 30.87
C TRP A 41 1.72 14.94 29.76
N MET A 42 0.43 14.93 30.09
CA MET A 42 -0.66 15.36 29.21
C MET A 42 -1.12 16.80 29.49
N ALA A 43 -0.36 17.59 30.27
CA ALA A 43 -0.63 19.01 30.47
C ALA A 43 -0.30 19.83 29.21
N ASP A 44 -0.95 20.98 29.03
CA ASP A 44 -0.85 21.78 27.80
C ASP A 44 0.58 22.23 27.46
N ARG A 45 1.47 22.40 28.45
CA ARG A 45 2.90 22.72 28.21
C ARG A 45 3.64 21.65 27.38
N TYR A 46 3.18 20.40 27.42
CA TYR A 46 3.78 19.28 26.71
C TYR A 46 3.03 18.93 25.43
N ARG A 47 1.96 19.65 25.09
CA ARG A 47 1.08 19.32 23.97
C ARG A 47 1.78 19.59 22.64
N PRO A 48 2.02 18.55 21.80
CA PRO A 48 2.54 18.76 20.46
C PRO A 48 1.61 19.62 19.61
N THR A 49 2.18 20.37 18.68
CA THR A 49 1.42 21.06 17.63
C THR A 49 0.91 20.07 16.59
N ARG A 50 -0.14 20.44 15.86
CA ARG A 50 -0.69 19.64 14.77
C ARG A 50 0.33 19.45 13.65
N SER A 51 0.54 18.22 13.18
CA SER A 51 1.41 17.96 12.02
C SER A 51 0.88 18.65 10.75
N ARG A 52 1.80 19.20 9.95
CA ARG A 52 1.50 19.93 8.70
C ARG A 52 1.88 19.05 7.51
N GLY A 53 0.99 18.91 6.53
CA GLY A 53 1.26 18.07 5.36
C GLY A 53 1.46 16.60 5.73
N MET A 54 2.34 15.91 5.01
CA MET A 54 2.73 14.51 5.24
C MET A 54 4.05 14.42 6.01
N ASP A 55 4.08 15.04 7.20
CA ASP A 55 5.23 15.11 8.12
C ASP A 55 4.96 14.32 9.42
N ASP A 56 6.00 13.70 9.97
CA ASP A 56 5.97 12.84 11.18
C ASP A 56 5.91 13.65 12.50
N ASN A 57 6.26 14.94 12.42
CA ASN A 57 6.32 15.91 13.52
C ASN A 57 7.23 15.48 14.68
N SER A 58 8.48 15.11 14.36
CA SER A 58 9.44 14.49 15.27
C SER A 58 9.72 15.29 16.55
N SER A 59 9.79 16.62 16.47
CA SER A 59 9.98 17.51 17.61
C SER A 59 8.68 17.80 18.39
N GLY A 60 7.53 17.43 17.83
CA GLY A 60 6.21 17.86 18.30
C GLY A 60 5.95 19.36 18.13
N GLY A 61 6.86 20.14 17.54
CA GLY A 61 6.80 21.60 17.54
C GLY A 61 6.95 22.23 18.92
N LEU A 62 7.58 21.51 19.87
CA LEU A 62 7.85 21.97 21.23
C LEU A 62 9.20 22.69 21.33
N ALA A 63 9.37 23.57 22.33
CA ALA A 63 10.64 24.20 22.63
C ALA A 63 11.70 23.16 23.08
N GLU A 64 12.97 23.41 22.80
CA GLU A 64 14.06 22.45 23.02
C GLU A 64 14.23 22.05 24.50
N ASP A 65 14.00 22.98 25.43
CA ASP A 65 14.03 22.72 26.88
C ASP A 65 12.90 21.77 27.32
N ILE A 66 11.70 21.92 26.76
CA ILE A 66 10.57 21.01 27.00
C ILE A 66 10.83 19.63 26.37
N GLN A 67 11.41 19.58 25.18
CA GLN A 67 11.82 18.31 24.56
C GLN A 67 12.83 17.58 25.45
N GLN A 68 13.82 18.30 25.98
CA GLN A 68 14.83 17.70 26.86
C GLN A 68 14.21 17.18 28.15
N GLU A 69 13.28 17.90 28.77
CA GLU A 69 12.57 17.45 29.97
C GLU A 69 11.81 16.13 29.73
N ILE A 70 11.12 15.99 28.59
CA ILE A 70 10.44 14.76 28.20
C ILE A 70 11.44 13.61 28.05
N ARG A 71 12.57 13.87 27.37
CA ARG A 71 13.64 12.89 27.17
C ARG A 71 14.21 12.39 28.50
N GLU A 72 14.56 13.28 29.42
CA GLU A 72 15.03 12.90 30.76
C GLU A 72 14.02 12.02 31.49
N ALA A 73 12.74 12.38 31.43
CA ALA A 73 11.70 11.61 32.10
C ALA A 73 11.51 10.21 31.50
N VAL A 74 11.71 10.04 30.19
CA VAL A 74 11.73 8.71 29.57
C VAL A 74 12.95 7.90 30.00
N VAL A 75 14.13 8.53 30.11
CA VAL A 75 15.33 7.88 30.64
C VAL A 75 15.08 7.37 32.05
N ASP A 76 14.56 8.23 32.94
CA ASP A 76 14.23 7.87 34.32
C ASP A 76 13.18 6.74 34.39
N ALA A 77 12.13 6.81 33.56
CA ALA A 77 11.09 5.78 33.51
C ALA A 77 11.61 4.43 33.00
N LEU A 78 12.53 4.43 32.04
CA LEU A 78 13.14 3.20 31.54
C LEU A 78 14.14 2.61 32.54
N ASP A 79 14.92 3.44 33.22
CA ASP A 79 15.82 3.00 34.29
C ASP A 79 15.04 2.36 35.46
N ASP A 80 13.94 2.99 35.90
CA ASP A 80 13.03 2.41 36.90
C ASP A 80 12.40 1.08 36.42
N TRP A 81 12.02 0.99 35.15
CA TRP A 81 11.50 -0.26 34.59
C TRP A 81 12.54 -1.40 34.64
N TYR A 82 13.81 -1.11 34.35
CA TYR A 82 14.90 -2.06 34.54
C TYR A 82 15.13 -2.41 36.02
N ASP A 83 15.09 -1.41 36.92
CA ASP A 83 15.27 -1.60 38.37
C ASP A 83 14.18 -2.49 38.98
N ARG A 84 12.94 -2.40 38.47
CA ARG A 84 11.82 -3.28 38.84
C ARG A 84 11.86 -4.66 38.20
N GLY A 85 12.94 -5.02 37.52
CA GLY A 85 13.13 -6.34 36.93
C GLY A 85 12.40 -6.53 35.60
N ARG A 86 12.14 -5.45 34.85
CA ARG A 86 11.47 -5.46 33.54
C ARG A 86 10.07 -6.08 33.60
N PRO A 87 9.15 -5.51 34.39
CA PRO A 87 7.78 -6.00 34.43
C PRO A 87 7.18 -6.03 33.03
N GLU A 88 6.30 -7.00 32.77
CA GLU A 88 5.58 -7.12 31.50
C GLU A 88 4.85 -5.81 31.18
N ARG A 89 4.96 -5.36 29.92
CA ARG A 89 4.26 -4.17 29.43
C ARG A 89 2.76 -4.35 29.64
N LYS A 90 2.10 -3.32 30.17
CA LYS A 90 0.64 -3.22 30.23
C LYS A 90 0.20 -2.14 29.24
N PRO A 91 -0.19 -2.50 28.01
CA PRO A 91 -0.61 -1.52 27.03
C PRO A 91 -1.78 -0.68 27.53
N ALA A 92 -1.86 0.56 27.06
CA ALA A 92 -2.96 1.45 27.36
C ALA A 92 -4.35 0.82 27.06
N ASP A 93 -5.34 1.16 27.87
CA ASP A 93 -6.75 0.89 27.54
C ASP A 93 -7.26 1.84 26.46
N GLU A 94 -8.42 1.52 25.87
CA GLU A 94 -8.98 2.29 24.76
C GLU A 94 -9.20 3.77 25.11
N THR A 95 -9.59 4.05 26.36
CA THR A 95 -9.81 5.43 26.84
C THR A 95 -8.51 6.22 26.87
N LEU A 96 -7.44 5.63 27.41
CA LEU A 96 -6.11 6.23 27.41
C LEU A 96 -5.55 6.35 26.00
N VAL A 97 -5.77 5.36 25.13
CA VAL A 97 -5.36 5.42 23.72
C VAL A 97 -6.02 6.59 23.00
N ALA A 98 -7.34 6.75 23.10
CA ALA A 98 -8.06 7.86 22.48
C ALA A 98 -7.51 9.22 22.94
N ALA A 99 -7.26 9.37 24.24
CA ALA A 99 -6.76 10.60 24.84
C ALA A 99 -5.32 10.91 24.37
N LEU A 100 -4.43 9.91 24.36
CA LEU A 100 -3.05 10.07 23.90
C LEU A 100 -2.95 10.31 22.40
N MET A 101 -3.79 9.67 21.58
CA MET A 101 -3.83 9.92 20.14
C MET A 101 -4.19 11.38 19.86
N SER A 102 -5.24 11.91 20.49
CA SER A 102 -5.61 13.33 20.33
C SER A 102 -4.55 14.28 20.90
N PHE A 103 -3.95 13.93 22.04
CA PHE A 103 -2.91 14.74 22.66
C PHE A 103 -1.66 14.82 21.77
N THR A 104 -1.12 13.68 21.36
CA THR A 104 0.14 13.59 20.61
C THR A 104 0.01 13.95 19.13
N ALA A 105 -1.20 13.93 18.56
CA ALA A 105 -1.47 14.46 17.23
C ALA A 105 -1.61 15.99 17.20
N GLY A 106 -1.81 16.63 18.36
CA GLY A 106 -2.06 18.07 18.46
C GLY A 106 -3.41 18.51 17.87
N GLU A 107 -4.33 17.56 17.67
CA GLU A 107 -5.68 17.77 17.11
C GLU A 107 -6.65 16.72 17.65
N GLN A 108 -7.95 16.97 17.57
CA GLN A 108 -8.94 15.99 18.01
C GLN A 108 -8.96 14.79 17.05
N VAL A 109 -8.57 13.62 17.57
CA VAL A 109 -8.77 12.34 16.88
C VAL A 109 -10.18 11.87 17.21
N ALA A 110 -10.96 11.50 16.19
CA ALA A 110 -12.34 11.12 16.38
C ALA A 110 -12.45 9.81 17.20
N PRO A 111 -13.38 9.68 18.16
CA PRO A 111 -13.43 8.54 19.08
C PRO A 111 -13.54 7.17 18.40
N GLU A 112 -14.15 7.10 17.22
CA GLU A 112 -14.30 5.87 16.44
C GLU A 112 -12.97 5.23 16.02
N PHE A 113 -11.86 5.98 16.03
CA PHE A 113 -10.52 5.44 15.77
C PHE A 113 -9.93 4.69 16.97
N ALA A 114 -10.45 4.92 18.19
CA ALA A 114 -9.84 4.39 19.40
C ALA A 114 -9.74 2.85 19.41
N PRO A 115 -10.75 2.07 18.98
CA PRO A 115 -10.64 0.62 18.92
C PRO A 115 -9.51 0.13 17.99
N MET A 116 -9.42 0.69 16.78
CA MET A 116 -8.38 0.33 15.80
C MET A 116 -6.98 0.73 16.31
N MET A 117 -6.84 1.94 16.87
CA MET A 117 -5.57 2.40 17.43
C MET A 117 -5.15 1.55 18.64
N THR A 118 -6.12 1.08 19.43
CA THR A 118 -5.86 0.18 20.56
C THR A 118 -5.32 -1.16 20.08
N GLU A 119 -5.85 -1.71 18.99
CA GLU A 119 -5.35 -2.95 18.35
C GLU A 119 -3.87 -2.80 17.91
N ILE A 120 -3.53 -1.64 17.33
CA ILE A 120 -2.15 -1.30 16.92
C ILE A 120 -1.24 -1.16 18.14
N VAL A 121 -1.66 -0.38 19.14
CA VAL A 121 -0.85 -0.11 20.36
C VAL A 121 -0.61 -1.37 21.19
N ARG A 122 -1.56 -2.31 21.20
CA ARG A 122 -1.43 -3.61 21.87
C ARG A 122 -0.61 -4.63 21.07
N GLY A 123 -0.49 -4.46 19.77
CA GLY A 123 0.11 -5.45 18.87
C GLY A 123 -0.79 -6.66 18.64
N ASP A 124 -2.11 -6.50 18.72
CA ASP A 124 -3.08 -7.59 18.62
C ASP A 124 -3.14 -8.21 17.21
N LEU A 125 -2.77 -7.45 16.18
CA LEU A 125 -2.63 -7.93 14.79
C LEU A 125 -1.55 -9.01 14.62
N ARG A 126 -0.75 -9.30 15.65
CA ARG A 126 0.28 -10.35 15.65
C ARG A 126 -0.28 -11.76 15.94
N GLY A 127 -1.58 -11.88 16.20
CA GLY A 127 -2.26 -13.12 16.56
C GLY A 127 -2.53 -14.07 15.40
N ARG A 128 -2.93 -15.30 15.74
CA ARG A 128 -3.55 -16.23 14.79
C ARG A 128 -5.02 -15.84 14.62
N HIS A 129 -5.51 -15.83 13.39
CA HIS A 129 -6.92 -15.57 13.09
C HIS A 129 -7.73 -16.85 12.88
N LEU A 130 -7.06 -17.94 12.49
CA LEU A 130 -7.70 -19.24 12.25
C LEU A 130 -7.55 -20.19 13.44
N PRO A 131 -8.59 -20.97 13.78
CA PRO A 131 -8.46 -22.11 14.69
C PRO A 131 -7.66 -23.23 14.03
N THR A 132 -7.16 -24.16 14.83
CA THR A 132 -6.58 -25.40 14.31
C THR A 132 -7.65 -26.24 13.62
N LEU A 133 -7.36 -26.70 12.41
CA LEU A 133 -8.24 -27.56 11.62
C LEU A 133 -8.46 -28.90 12.33
N PRO A 134 -9.72 -29.32 12.58
CA PRO A 134 -10.02 -30.65 13.09
C PRO A 134 -9.52 -31.76 12.16
N ALA A 135 -8.98 -32.84 12.72
CA ALA A 135 -8.38 -33.92 11.93
C ALA A 135 -9.37 -34.61 10.96
N ASP A 136 -10.66 -34.62 11.29
CA ASP A 136 -11.73 -35.15 10.43
C ASP A 136 -12.04 -34.26 9.21
N LEU A 137 -11.57 -33.00 9.20
CA LEU A 137 -11.72 -32.06 8.10
C LEU A 137 -10.45 -31.89 7.25
N ALA A 138 -9.34 -32.56 7.61
CA ALA A 138 -8.03 -32.37 7.00
C ALA A 138 -7.99 -32.62 5.47
N THR A 139 -8.80 -33.57 4.97
CA THR A 139 -8.90 -33.87 3.53
C THR A 139 -10.05 -33.12 2.84
N SER A 140 -10.85 -32.42 3.62
CA SER A 140 -12.08 -31.77 3.16
C SER A 140 -11.87 -30.29 2.95
N ILE A 141 -11.04 -29.62 3.76
CA ILE A 141 -10.77 -28.18 3.67
C ILE A 141 -9.31 -27.99 3.25
N ASP A 142 -9.12 -27.68 1.97
CA ASP A 142 -7.85 -27.36 1.33
C ASP A 142 -7.99 -26.07 0.49
N ALA A 143 -6.86 -25.41 0.21
CA ALA A 143 -6.85 -24.15 -0.51
C ALA A 143 -5.79 -24.05 -1.62
N LEU A 144 -6.13 -23.33 -2.68
CA LEU A 144 -5.15 -22.80 -3.64
C LEU A 144 -5.08 -21.28 -3.47
N VAL A 145 -3.86 -20.75 -3.35
CA VAL A 145 -3.59 -19.31 -3.28
C VAL A 145 -2.87 -18.89 -4.56
N ILE A 146 -3.37 -17.89 -5.27
CA ILE A 146 -2.78 -17.41 -6.52
C ILE A 146 -1.99 -16.13 -6.26
N GLY A 147 -0.67 -16.21 -6.35
CA GLY A 147 0.29 -15.12 -6.11
C GLY A 147 1.00 -15.23 -4.77
N ALA A 148 2.33 -15.02 -4.78
CA ALA A 148 3.22 -15.00 -3.61
C ALA A 148 3.73 -13.58 -3.30
N GLY A 149 2.89 -12.56 -3.58
CA GLY A 149 3.06 -11.22 -3.03
C GLY A 149 2.70 -11.16 -1.53
N VAL A 150 2.69 -9.95 -0.94
CA VAL A 150 2.40 -9.75 0.49
C VAL A 150 1.10 -10.45 0.92
N ALA A 151 0.02 -10.29 0.15
CA ALA A 151 -1.28 -10.88 0.43
C ALA A 151 -1.24 -12.42 0.50
N GLY A 152 -0.59 -13.06 -0.47
CA GLY A 152 -0.46 -14.52 -0.55
C GLY A 152 0.38 -15.09 0.59
N MET A 153 1.48 -14.41 0.95
CA MET A 153 2.32 -14.83 2.07
C MET A 153 1.61 -14.69 3.42
N LEU A 154 0.84 -13.61 3.63
CA LEU A 154 0.06 -13.41 4.85
C LEU A 154 -1.00 -14.50 5.03
N VAL A 155 -1.78 -14.80 3.99
CA VAL A 155 -2.82 -15.83 4.09
C VAL A 155 -2.22 -17.24 4.19
N SER A 156 -1.15 -17.55 3.45
CA SER A 156 -0.42 -18.82 3.56
C SER A 156 0.08 -19.06 4.98
N THR A 157 0.59 -18.03 5.66
CA THR A 157 1.05 -18.13 7.05
C THR A 157 -0.10 -18.48 8.00
N GLN A 158 -1.29 -17.88 7.83
CA GLN A 158 -2.46 -18.19 8.65
C GLN A 158 -2.99 -19.61 8.37
N LEU A 159 -3.07 -20.03 7.11
CA LEU A 159 -3.47 -21.38 6.71
C LEU A 159 -2.51 -22.43 7.27
N ALA A 160 -1.20 -22.21 7.17
CA ALA A 160 -0.18 -23.09 7.72
C ALA A 160 -0.29 -23.20 9.25
N ALA A 161 -0.51 -22.08 9.95
CA ALA A 161 -0.67 -22.07 11.40
C ALA A 161 -1.93 -22.81 11.88
N ALA A 162 -2.95 -22.89 11.03
CA ALA A 162 -4.18 -23.64 11.23
C ALA A 162 -4.07 -25.13 10.86
N GLY A 163 -3.04 -25.53 10.11
CA GLY A 163 -2.93 -26.89 9.57
C GLY A 163 -3.84 -27.15 8.37
N VAL A 164 -4.23 -26.10 7.63
CA VAL A 164 -4.97 -26.22 6.37
C VAL A 164 -3.97 -26.50 5.23
N GLU A 165 -4.13 -27.64 4.56
CA GLU A 165 -3.33 -27.99 3.39
C GLU A 165 -3.57 -26.98 2.26
N HIS A 166 -2.49 -26.42 1.72
CA HIS A 166 -2.59 -25.44 0.66
C HIS A 166 -1.33 -25.38 -0.21
N THR A 167 -1.52 -24.92 -1.44
CA THR A 167 -0.44 -24.58 -2.37
C THR A 167 -0.58 -23.14 -2.83
N VAL A 168 0.53 -22.40 -2.84
CA VAL A 168 0.63 -21.07 -3.44
C VAL A 168 1.18 -21.22 -4.86
N LEU A 169 0.53 -20.61 -5.85
CA LEU A 169 0.93 -20.64 -7.26
C LEU A 169 1.49 -19.25 -7.63
N GLU A 170 2.75 -19.18 -8.06
CA GLU A 170 3.43 -17.93 -8.39
C GLU A 170 4.08 -18.02 -9.77
N LYS A 171 3.82 -17.03 -10.64
CA LYS A 171 4.37 -16.99 -12.00
C LYS A 171 5.86 -16.63 -12.01
N ASN A 172 6.30 -15.86 -11.03
CA ASN A 172 7.68 -15.42 -10.86
C ASN A 172 8.56 -16.52 -10.23
N ASP A 173 9.88 -16.27 -10.17
CA ASP A 173 10.87 -17.15 -9.53
C ASP A 173 10.93 -17.03 -8.01
N GLU A 174 10.32 -15.98 -7.49
CA GLU A 174 10.51 -15.57 -6.12
C GLU A 174 9.28 -14.85 -5.60
N VAL A 175 9.14 -14.84 -4.28
CA VAL A 175 8.13 -14.08 -3.56
C VAL A 175 8.35 -12.57 -3.73
N GLY A 176 7.33 -11.78 -3.38
CA GLY A 176 7.43 -10.32 -3.30
C GLY A 176 6.48 -9.58 -4.24
N GLY A 177 5.96 -10.25 -5.27
CA GLY A 177 4.95 -9.70 -6.18
C GLY A 177 5.45 -8.43 -6.88
N SER A 178 4.76 -7.30 -6.71
CA SER A 178 5.16 -6.03 -7.31
C SER A 178 6.60 -5.61 -6.97
N TRP A 179 7.10 -5.96 -5.78
CA TRP A 179 8.49 -5.67 -5.40
C TRP A 179 9.50 -6.57 -6.10
N TYR A 180 9.12 -7.79 -6.47
CA TYR A 180 9.96 -8.62 -7.32
C TYR A 180 10.06 -8.02 -8.73
N GLU A 181 8.92 -7.66 -9.33
CA GLU A 181 8.85 -7.21 -10.73
C GLU A 181 9.43 -5.80 -10.95
N ASN A 182 9.09 -4.83 -10.09
CA ASN A 182 9.44 -3.43 -10.31
C ASN A 182 10.84 -3.10 -9.76
N HIS A 183 11.87 -3.49 -10.49
CA HIS A 183 13.27 -3.30 -10.09
C HIS A 183 13.97 -2.12 -10.79
N TYR A 184 13.20 -1.21 -11.40
CA TYR A 184 13.76 -0.02 -12.03
C TYR A 184 14.47 0.91 -11.02
N PRO A 185 15.46 1.72 -11.45
CA PRO A 185 16.18 2.64 -10.58
C PRO A 185 15.26 3.62 -9.85
N GLY A 186 15.47 3.78 -8.54
CA GLY A 186 14.70 4.70 -7.70
C GLY A 186 13.41 4.11 -7.12
N ALA A 187 13.01 2.89 -7.52
CA ALA A 187 11.85 2.20 -6.98
C ALA A 187 11.85 2.18 -5.43
N GLY A 188 10.73 2.57 -4.82
CA GLY A 188 10.61 2.65 -3.37
C GLY A 188 9.19 2.95 -2.90
N VAL A 189 8.99 2.94 -1.59
CA VAL A 189 7.70 3.23 -0.96
C VAL A 189 7.42 4.73 -0.90
N ASP A 190 6.14 5.10 -0.95
CA ASP A 190 5.67 6.47 -0.62
C ASP A 190 4.83 6.49 0.68
N THR A 191 4.88 5.40 1.43
CA THR A 191 4.27 5.24 2.76
C THR A 191 5.43 4.98 3.74
N PRO A 192 5.48 5.60 4.93
CA PRO A 192 6.59 5.43 5.86
C PRO A 192 6.88 3.95 6.14
N SER A 193 8.15 3.55 6.15
CA SER A 193 8.56 2.13 6.19
C SER A 193 7.98 1.37 7.39
N TYR A 194 7.90 2.00 8.57
CA TYR A 194 7.29 1.42 9.77
C TYR A 194 5.77 1.29 9.73
N LEU A 195 5.11 1.91 8.74
CA LEU A 195 3.68 1.76 8.46
C LEU A 195 3.45 0.84 7.25
N TYR A 196 4.30 0.91 6.23
CA TYR A 196 4.39 -0.06 5.13
C TYR A 196 5.19 -1.31 5.53
N SER A 197 4.79 -1.93 6.64
CA SER A 197 5.35 -3.18 7.12
C SER A 197 4.25 -4.11 7.66
N ILE A 198 4.52 -5.41 7.66
CA ILE A 198 3.64 -6.42 8.23
C ILE A 198 3.68 -6.24 9.74
N SER A 199 2.52 -6.05 10.38
CA SER A 199 2.43 -5.69 11.81
C SER A 199 3.06 -6.75 12.75
N SER A 200 3.16 -7.98 12.27
CA SER A 200 3.73 -9.15 12.96
C SER A 200 5.18 -9.46 12.61
N PHE A 201 5.83 -8.68 11.75
CA PHE A 201 7.21 -8.89 11.33
C PHE A 201 8.00 -7.60 11.34
N ASP A 202 8.91 -7.50 12.30
CA ASP A 202 9.68 -6.30 12.57
C ASP A 202 10.96 -6.26 11.71
N HIS A 203 11.35 -5.05 11.28
CA HIS A 203 12.54 -4.83 10.46
C HIS A 203 13.21 -3.49 10.80
N PRO A 204 14.56 -3.46 10.95
CA PRO A 204 15.31 -2.22 11.16
C PRO A 204 15.52 -1.49 9.83
N TRP A 205 14.49 -0.76 9.39
CA TRP A 205 14.51 -0.04 8.12
C TRP A 205 15.65 0.97 8.04
N SER A 206 16.38 1.00 6.92
CA SER A 206 17.51 1.92 6.70
C SER A 206 17.08 3.38 6.55
N THR A 207 15.88 3.63 6.04
CA THR A 207 15.33 4.96 5.73
C THR A 207 13.85 5.04 6.07
N HIS A 208 13.34 6.27 6.27
CA HIS A 208 11.92 6.50 6.54
C HIS A 208 11.02 6.05 5.39
N PHE A 209 11.56 5.98 4.16
CA PHE A 209 10.90 5.48 2.96
C PHE A 209 11.82 4.51 2.19
N GLY A 210 11.75 3.24 2.58
CA GLY A 210 12.59 2.15 2.06
C GLY A 210 12.57 2.00 0.53
N LYS A 211 13.75 1.71 -0.03
CA LYS A 211 13.90 1.38 -1.45
C LYS A 211 13.55 -0.06 -1.74
N ARG A 212 13.25 -0.35 -3.00
CA ARG A 212 12.74 -1.65 -3.46
C ARG A 212 13.57 -2.82 -2.96
N ASP A 213 14.89 -2.77 -3.03
CA ASP A 213 15.73 -3.92 -2.66
C ASP A 213 15.65 -4.25 -1.17
N GLU A 214 15.55 -3.23 -0.31
CA GLU A 214 15.32 -3.44 1.12
C GLU A 214 13.95 -4.04 1.38
N VAL A 215 12.90 -3.54 0.71
CA VAL A 215 11.55 -4.09 0.82
C VAL A 215 11.50 -5.52 0.32
N GLN A 216 12.15 -5.82 -0.81
CA GLN A 216 12.24 -7.18 -1.35
C GLN A 216 12.96 -8.11 -0.38
N GLY A 217 14.12 -7.70 0.16
CA GLY A 217 14.85 -8.47 1.18
C GLY A 217 14.03 -8.71 2.45
N TYR A 218 13.29 -7.70 2.91
CA TYR A 218 12.34 -7.81 4.02
C TYR A 218 11.25 -8.87 3.75
N LEU A 219 10.67 -8.88 2.56
CA LEU A 219 9.65 -9.86 2.16
C LEU A 219 10.23 -11.27 2.01
N GLN A 220 11.46 -11.39 1.49
CA GLN A 220 12.17 -12.66 1.43
C GLN A 220 12.46 -13.23 2.82
N ALA A 221 12.86 -12.37 3.76
CA ALA A 221 13.09 -12.75 5.16
C ALA A 221 11.79 -13.18 5.86
N PHE A 222 10.66 -12.52 5.56
CA PHE A 222 9.34 -12.95 6.04
C PHE A 222 9.01 -14.35 5.51
N ALA A 223 9.19 -14.59 4.22
CA ALA A 223 8.93 -15.89 3.61
C ALA A 223 9.83 -16.99 4.20
N ASP A 224 11.10 -16.71 4.49
CA ASP A 224 12.00 -17.68 5.15
C ASP A 224 11.58 -17.96 6.59
N ARG A 225 11.26 -16.91 7.36
CA ARG A 225 10.84 -17.03 8.77
C ARG A 225 9.60 -17.92 8.93
N HIS A 226 8.69 -17.86 7.95
CA HIS A 226 7.42 -18.59 7.96
C HIS A 226 7.44 -19.83 7.05
N ALA A 227 8.59 -20.18 6.47
CA ALA A 227 8.77 -21.29 5.53
C ALA A 227 7.70 -21.27 4.41
N VAL A 228 7.38 -20.07 3.89
CA VAL A 228 6.34 -19.92 2.86
C VAL A 228 6.75 -20.62 1.57
N ARG A 229 8.03 -20.53 1.19
CA ARG A 229 8.59 -21.09 -0.06
C ARG A 229 8.33 -22.59 -0.20
N ASP A 230 8.30 -23.34 0.90
CA ASP A 230 8.02 -24.79 0.92
C ASP A 230 6.62 -25.13 0.37
N ARG A 231 5.72 -24.14 0.30
CA ARG A 231 4.34 -24.27 -0.18
C ARG A 231 4.10 -23.56 -1.50
N VAL A 232 5.12 -22.93 -2.08
CA VAL A 232 5.01 -22.20 -3.34
C VAL A 232 5.45 -23.08 -4.50
N ARG A 233 4.63 -23.14 -5.55
CA ARG A 233 5.04 -23.59 -6.88
C ARG A 233 5.37 -22.35 -7.71
N PHE A 234 6.65 -22.04 -7.79
CA PHE A 234 7.18 -20.94 -8.61
C PHE A 234 7.10 -21.27 -10.09
N GLY A 235 7.22 -20.25 -10.95
CA GLY A 235 7.17 -20.43 -12.40
C GLY A 235 5.85 -21.00 -12.91
N THR A 236 4.76 -20.89 -12.14
CA THR A 236 3.47 -21.52 -12.42
C THR A 236 2.41 -20.43 -12.57
N GLU A 237 1.94 -20.20 -13.80
CA GLU A 237 0.88 -19.24 -14.10
C GLU A 237 -0.49 -19.94 -14.09
N VAL A 238 -1.46 -19.38 -13.36
CA VAL A 238 -2.86 -19.82 -13.43
C VAL A 238 -3.50 -19.26 -14.70
N LEU A 239 -4.14 -20.12 -15.48
CA LEU A 239 -4.82 -19.76 -16.72
C LEU A 239 -6.33 -19.62 -16.52
N SER A 240 -6.94 -20.55 -15.78
CA SER A 240 -8.37 -20.56 -15.51
C SER A 240 -8.71 -21.32 -14.25
N ALA A 241 -9.90 -21.03 -13.70
CA ALA A 241 -10.47 -21.79 -12.59
C ALA A 241 -11.98 -21.91 -12.77
N ALA A 242 -12.54 -23.10 -12.55
CA ALA A 242 -13.98 -23.35 -12.64
C ALA A 242 -14.51 -24.00 -11.38
N TYR A 243 -15.62 -23.48 -10.84
CA TYR A 243 -16.27 -24.06 -9.67
C TYR A 243 -17.22 -25.20 -10.06
N ASP A 244 -17.04 -26.35 -9.44
CA ASP A 244 -17.92 -27.50 -9.59
C ASP A 244 -18.90 -27.60 -8.42
N THR A 245 -20.19 -27.46 -8.70
CA THR A 245 -21.25 -27.46 -7.69
C THR A 245 -21.46 -28.82 -7.02
N ASP A 246 -21.14 -29.92 -7.72
CA ASP A 246 -21.38 -31.28 -7.21
C ASP A 246 -20.37 -31.65 -6.13
N SER A 247 -19.08 -31.43 -6.39
CA SER A 247 -17.96 -31.66 -5.48
C SER A 247 -17.67 -30.49 -4.55
N GLN A 248 -18.26 -29.32 -4.81
CA GLN A 248 -18.01 -28.06 -4.09
C GLN A 248 -16.52 -27.68 -4.10
N ARG A 249 -15.85 -27.83 -5.25
CA ARG A 249 -14.42 -27.59 -5.42
C ARG A 249 -14.15 -26.78 -6.69
N TRP A 250 -13.05 -26.05 -6.67
CA TRP A 250 -12.45 -25.41 -7.83
C TRP A 250 -11.55 -26.38 -8.57
N THR A 251 -11.66 -26.41 -9.90
CA THR A 251 -10.68 -27.01 -10.80
C THR A 251 -9.86 -25.88 -11.42
N VAL A 252 -8.54 -25.91 -11.23
CA VAL A 252 -7.62 -24.83 -11.61
C VAL A 252 -6.62 -25.34 -12.63
N HIS A 253 -6.59 -24.71 -13.80
CA HIS A 253 -5.63 -25.01 -14.85
C HIS A 253 -4.43 -24.09 -14.76
N VAL A 254 -3.24 -24.67 -14.75
CA VAL A 254 -1.98 -23.95 -14.62
C VAL A 254 -1.05 -24.28 -15.77
N ARG A 255 -0.08 -23.39 -16.01
CA ARG A 255 0.99 -23.58 -16.98
C ARG A 255 2.33 -23.27 -16.33
N ASP A 256 3.29 -24.18 -16.48
CA ASP A 256 4.66 -23.96 -16.04
C ASP A 256 5.48 -23.14 -17.06
N ARG A 257 6.76 -22.92 -16.77
CA ARG A 257 7.68 -22.15 -17.62
C ARG A 257 7.97 -22.78 -18.97
N ASP A 258 7.94 -24.11 -19.03
CA ASP A 258 8.20 -24.87 -20.24
C ASP A 258 6.93 -25.00 -21.11
N GLY A 259 5.80 -24.48 -20.62
CA GLY A 259 4.51 -24.51 -21.29
C GLY A 259 3.70 -25.78 -21.00
N HIS A 260 4.15 -26.67 -20.10
CA HIS A 260 3.34 -27.80 -19.67
C HIS A 260 2.15 -27.32 -18.87
N GLN A 261 1.01 -27.96 -19.13
CA GLN A 261 -0.22 -27.68 -18.41
C GLN A 261 -0.49 -28.76 -17.37
N ASP A 262 -0.93 -28.33 -16.19
CA ASP A 262 -1.36 -29.20 -15.09
C ASP A 262 -2.73 -28.73 -14.58
N THR A 263 -3.43 -29.62 -13.86
CA THR A 263 -4.74 -29.34 -13.28
C THR A 263 -4.72 -29.67 -11.80
N LEU A 264 -5.10 -28.68 -10.99
CA LEU A 264 -5.17 -28.78 -9.54
C LEU A 264 -6.62 -28.62 -9.08
N THR A 265 -6.93 -29.12 -7.88
CA THR A 265 -8.24 -28.90 -7.26
C THR A 265 -8.11 -28.45 -5.82
N ALA A 266 -9.05 -27.64 -5.36
CA ALA A 266 -9.18 -27.24 -3.97
C ALA A 266 -10.61 -26.79 -3.65
N ARG A 267 -11.02 -26.86 -2.39
CA ARG A 267 -12.32 -26.34 -1.96
C ARG A 267 -12.33 -24.82 -1.93
N ILE A 268 -11.22 -24.22 -1.50
CA ILE A 268 -11.06 -22.77 -1.34
C ILE A 268 -10.09 -22.25 -2.41
N LEU A 269 -10.46 -21.14 -3.06
CA LEU A 269 -9.59 -20.43 -4.00
C LEU A 269 -9.38 -19.00 -3.50
N ILE A 270 -8.12 -18.60 -3.34
CA ILE A 270 -7.77 -17.25 -2.85
C ILE A 270 -6.93 -16.57 -3.91
N SER A 271 -7.49 -15.53 -4.55
CA SER A 271 -6.75 -14.69 -5.46
C SER A 271 -5.97 -13.63 -4.67
N ALA A 272 -4.65 -13.67 -4.77
CA ALA A 272 -3.71 -12.73 -4.15
C ALA A 272 -2.85 -12.02 -5.22
N VAL A 273 -3.39 -11.86 -6.42
CA VAL A 273 -2.65 -11.37 -7.60
C VAL A 273 -2.38 -9.86 -7.58
N GLY A 274 -3.19 -9.08 -6.85
CA GLY A 274 -3.10 -7.62 -6.85
C GLY A 274 -3.60 -6.98 -8.17
N ILE A 275 -3.54 -5.64 -8.26
CA ILE A 275 -4.08 -4.88 -9.42
C ILE A 275 -3.03 -4.06 -10.18
N LEU A 276 -1.77 -4.04 -9.73
CA LEU A 276 -0.67 -3.27 -10.34
C LEU A 276 0.48 -4.21 -10.76
N ASN A 277 0.15 -5.30 -11.47
CA ASN A 277 1.12 -6.33 -11.91
C ASN A 277 1.07 -6.67 -13.41
N ARG A 278 0.05 -6.23 -14.16
CA ARG A 278 -0.04 -6.41 -15.62
C ARG A 278 0.29 -5.11 -16.35
N PRO A 279 1.54 -4.94 -16.85
CA PRO A 279 1.96 -3.73 -17.55
C PRO A 279 1.02 -3.33 -18.67
N LYS A 280 0.72 -2.03 -18.80
CA LYS A 280 -0.08 -1.48 -19.89
C LYS A 280 0.84 -0.78 -20.87
N LEU A 281 1.38 -1.53 -21.84
CA LEU A 281 2.10 -0.92 -22.95
C LEU A 281 1.11 -0.27 -23.93
N PRO A 282 1.38 0.96 -24.41
CA PRO A 282 0.55 1.57 -25.44
C PRO A 282 0.80 0.88 -26.79
N GLU A 283 -0.24 0.72 -27.59
CA GLU A 283 -0.15 0.21 -28.96
C GLU A 283 0.18 1.36 -29.92
N LEU A 284 1.46 1.72 -30.04
CA LEU A 284 1.90 2.81 -30.91
C LEU A 284 2.34 2.29 -32.29
N PRO A 285 1.92 2.93 -33.41
CA PRO A 285 2.45 2.61 -34.73
C PRO A 285 3.97 2.70 -34.78
N GLY A 286 4.62 1.75 -35.45
CA GLY A 286 6.07 1.77 -35.68
C GLY A 286 6.93 1.19 -34.55
N MET A 287 6.34 0.71 -33.44
CA MET A 287 7.11 0.16 -32.30
C MET A 287 8.10 -0.94 -32.71
N ALA A 288 7.69 -1.86 -33.58
CA ALA A 288 8.55 -2.96 -34.06
C ALA A 288 9.77 -2.51 -34.87
N GLY A 289 9.80 -1.25 -35.33
CA GLY A 289 10.90 -0.69 -36.12
C GLY A 289 11.95 0.05 -35.29
N PHE A 290 11.74 0.29 -34.00
CA PHE A 290 12.72 0.95 -33.13
C PHE A 290 13.95 0.07 -32.94
N THR A 291 15.13 0.66 -33.00
CA THR A 291 16.40 -0.07 -33.01
C THR A 291 17.08 -0.18 -31.64
N GLY A 292 16.63 0.61 -30.65
CA GLY A 292 17.12 0.56 -29.27
C GLY A 292 16.20 -0.23 -28.32
N PRO A 293 16.54 -0.30 -27.02
CA PRO A 293 15.68 -0.89 -26.01
C PRO A 293 14.37 -0.12 -25.84
N ILE A 294 13.24 -0.83 -25.92
CA ILE A 294 11.90 -0.32 -25.70
C ILE A 294 11.13 -1.27 -24.78
N PHE A 295 10.75 -0.79 -23.59
CA PHE A 295 10.18 -1.66 -22.55
C PHE A 295 9.29 -0.86 -21.59
N HIS A 296 8.47 -1.58 -20.82
CA HIS A 296 7.70 -0.99 -19.71
C HIS A 296 8.55 -0.95 -18.44
N SER A 297 8.37 0.08 -17.59
CA SER A 297 9.12 0.26 -16.34
C SER A 297 9.19 -0.99 -15.45
N ALA A 298 8.10 -1.75 -15.34
CA ALA A 298 8.04 -3.02 -14.59
C ALA A 298 8.82 -4.20 -15.22
N GLN A 299 9.46 -3.98 -16.36
CA GLN A 299 10.29 -4.93 -17.12
C GLN A 299 11.62 -4.27 -17.47
N TRP A 300 12.19 -3.56 -16.49
CA TRP A 300 13.51 -2.96 -16.61
C TRP A 300 14.53 -4.05 -17.02
N PRO A 301 15.40 -3.82 -18.02
CA PRO A 301 16.43 -4.78 -18.37
C PRO A 301 17.63 -4.70 -17.42
N ASP A 302 18.08 -5.85 -16.91
CA ASP A 302 19.24 -5.96 -16.01
C ASP A 302 20.50 -5.32 -16.62
N GLU A 303 20.67 -5.37 -17.94
CA GLU A 303 21.84 -4.80 -18.63
C GLU A 303 21.94 -3.28 -18.49
N LEU A 304 20.85 -2.58 -18.13
CA LEU A 304 20.83 -1.14 -17.91
C LEU A 304 21.30 -0.74 -16.51
N ASP A 305 21.44 -1.70 -15.59
CA ASP A 305 21.99 -1.45 -14.26
C ASP A 305 23.53 -1.49 -14.23
N GLU A 306 24.15 -2.03 -15.28
CA GLU A 306 25.61 -2.08 -15.43
C GLU A 306 26.24 -0.67 -15.41
N PRO A 307 27.41 -0.49 -14.74
CA PRO A 307 28.10 0.79 -14.70
C PRO A 307 28.37 1.36 -16.09
N GLY A 308 27.84 2.56 -16.35
CA GLY A 308 28.02 3.26 -17.62
C GLY A 308 27.05 2.88 -18.74
N ALA A 309 26.15 1.92 -18.54
CA ALA A 309 25.16 1.50 -19.56
C ALA A 309 24.29 2.66 -20.08
N LEU A 310 23.99 3.62 -19.20
CA LEU A 310 23.22 4.82 -19.50
C LEU A 310 24.06 6.02 -19.96
N THR A 311 25.38 5.97 -19.83
CA THR A 311 26.25 7.12 -20.07
C THR A 311 26.19 7.59 -21.53
N GLY A 312 25.91 8.87 -21.72
CA GLY A 312 25.77 9.48 -23.05
C GLY A 312 24.50 9.09 -23.81
N LYS A 313 23.63 8.23 -23.26
CA LYS A 313 22.38 7.82 -23.90
C LYS A 313 21.34 8.93 -23.83
N ARG A 314 20.53 9.02 -24.89
CA ARG A 314 19.32 9.82 -24.96
C ARG A 314 18.14 8.94 -24.54
N VAL A 315 17.53 9.22 -23.40
CA VAL A 315 16.49 8.38 -22.81
C VAL A 315 15.15 9.10 -22.86
N ALA A 316 14.12 8.42 -23.35
CA ALA A 316 12.74 8.86 -23.25
C ALA A 316 12.01 8.14 -22.10
N ILE A 317 11.25 8.88 -21.30
CA ILE A 317 10.24 8.33 -20.38
C ILE A 317 8.87 8.78 -20.87
N VAL A 318 8.01 7.81 -21.21
CA VAL A 318 6.62 8.08 -21.60
C VAL A 318 5.70 7.85 -20.42
N GLY A 319 5.14 8.95 -19.90
CA GLY A 319 4.35 8.98 -18.67
C GLY A 319 5.01 9.81 -17.57
N SER A 320 4.20 10.28 -16.64
CA SER A 320 4.58 11.15 -15.51
C SER A 320 4.00 10.64 -14.18
N GLY A 321 3.66 9.35 -14.09
CA GLY A 321 3.18 8.72 -12.86
C GLY A 321 4.32 8.41 -11.86
N ALA A 322 4.00 7.68 -10.80
CA ALA A 322 4.96 7.31 -9.75
C ALA A 322 6.25 6.68 -10.30
N SER A 323 6.16 5.73 -11.23
CA SER A 323 7.34 5.09 -11.83
C SER A 323 8.25 6.09 -12.54
N ALA A 324 7.68 7.00 -13.34
CA ALA A 324 8.46 8.04 -14.02
C ALA A 324 9.14 8.98 -13.03
N MET A 325 8.41 9.37 -11.98
CA MET A 325 8.93 10.22 -10.92
C MET A 325 10.03 9.56 -10.09
N GLN A 326 10.07 8.24 -10.01
CA GLN A 326 11.15 7.52 -9.35
C GLN A 326 12.36 7.30 -10.29
N ILE A 327 12.11 6.90 -11.54
CA ILE A 327 13.17 6.64 -12.54
C ILE A 327 13.92 7.92 -12.88
N GLY A 328 13.20 8.99 -13.22
CA GLY A 328 13.80 10.23 -13.74
C GLY A 328 14.90 10.77 -12.83
N PRO A 329 14.61 11.13 -11.56
CA PRO A 329 15.60 11.63 -10.64
C PRO A 329 16.76 10.64 -10.38
N ALA A 330 16.51 9.33 -10.46
CA ALA A 330 17.52 8.30 -10.24
C ALA A 330 18.49 8.10 -11.42
N ILE A 331 18.16 8.59 -12.62
CA ILE A 331 19.01 8.41 -13.82
C ILE A 331 19.45 9.71 -14.49
N ALA A 332 18.85 10.87 -14.14
CA ALA A 332 19.06 12.12 -14.86
C ALA A 332 20.51 12.64 -14.85
N ASP A 333 21.35 12.22 -13.89
CA ASP A 333 22.78 12.51 -13.82
C ASP A 333 23.67 11.45 -14.49
N ARG A 334 23.09 10.32 -14.91
CA ARG A 334 23.78 9.19 -15.54
C ARG A 334 23.60 9.15 -17.07
N VAL A 335 22.60 9.86 -17.60
CA VAL A 335 22.25 9.88 -19.03
C VAL A 335 22.80 11.11 -19.76
N GLY A 336 22.98 11.02 -21.08
CA GLY A 336 23.35 12.15 -21.92
C GLY A 336 22.22 13.19 -22.03
N SER A 337 20.99 12.72 -22.24
CA SER A 337 19.78 13.55 -22.14
C SER A 337 18.59 12.71 -21.68
N LEU A 338 17.62 13.35 -21.04
CA LEU A 338 16.37 12.76 -20.57
C LEU A 338 15.18 13.58 -21.06
N THR A 339 14.28 12.97 -21.82
CA THR A 339 13.03 13.62 -22.24
C THR A 339 11.84 12.90 -21.64
N ILE A 340 10.94 13.65 -21.00
CA ILE A 340 9.76 13.13 -20.32
C ILE A 340 8.52 13.57 -21.09
N PHE A 341 7.72 12.62 -21.57
CA PHE A 341 6.45 12.87 -22.23
C PHE A 341 5.32 12.82 -21.20
N GLN A 342 4.78 13.99 -20.87
CA GLN A 342 3.76 14.17 -19.84
C GLN A 342 2.42 14.58 -20.47
N ARG A 343 1.40 13.74 -20.29
CA ARG A 343 0.02 14.10 -20.66
C ARG A 343 -0.70 14.93 -19.61
N SER A 344 -0.45 14.63 -18.34
CA SER A 344 -1.09 15.30 -17.22
C SER A 344 -0.07 15.34 -16.06
N PRO A 345 0.24 16.52 -15.51
CA PRO A 345 1.11 16.65 -14.34
C PRO A 345 0.50 15.98 -13.10
N GLN A 346 1.33 15.82 -12.07
CA GLN A 346 0.92 15.23 -10.78
C GLN A 346 0.99 16.27 -9.66
N TRP A 347 0.13 16.11 -8.65
CA TRP A 347 0.32 16.81 -7.39
C TRP A 347 1.40 16.11 -6.57
N ILE A 348 2.37 16.90 -6.10
CA ILE A 348 3.55 16.43 -5.39
C ILE A 348 3.64 17.15 -4.05
N ALA A 349 3.81 16.38 -2.98
CA ALA A 349 3.94 16.88 -1.63
C ALA A 349 5.40 16.84 -1.15
N PRO A 350 5.86 17.85 -0.40
CA PRO A 350 7.17 17.81 0.26
C PRO A 350 7.17 16.76 1.38
N ASN A 351 8.33 16.16 1.59
CA ASN A 351 8.65 15.39 2.79
C ASN A 351 10.17 15.44 3.02
N ASP A 352 10.59 16.12 4.08
CA ASP A 352 12.01 16.34 4.38
C ASP A 352 12.73 15.04 4.79
N ASP A 353 11.97 14.05 5.27
CA ASP A 353 12.47 12.75 5.70
C ASP A 353 12.52 11.71 4.56
N TYR A 354 12.12 12.05 3.33
CA TYR A 354 11.98 11.07 2.24
C TYR A 354 13.26 10.26 1.99
N PHE A 355 14.42 10.92 2.07
CA PHE A 355 15.73 10.29 1.96
C PHE A 355 16.48 10.19 3.30
N ALA A 356 15.85 10.58 4.41
CA ALA A 356 16.50 10.58 5.71
C ALA A 356 16.73 9.14 6.20
N PRO A 357 17.94 8.84 6.72
CA PRO A 357 18.22 7.55 7.32
C PRO A 357 17.49 7.42 8.66
N VAL A 358 17.11 6.18 9.00
CA VAL A 358 16.72 5.84 10.38
C VAL A 358 17.97 5.33 11.08
N GLY A 359 18.45 6.10 12.06
CA GLY A 359 19.71 5.79 12.76
C GLY A 359 19.59 4.66 13.80
N ASP A 360 20.75 4.10 14.17
CA ASP A 360 20.88 3.02 15.15
C ASP A 360 20.18 3.31 16.50
N ASN A 361 20.18 4.57 16.93
CA ASN A 361 19.49 5.03 18.14
C ASN A 361 17.97 4.84 18.04
N VAL A 362 17.37 5.12 16.88
CA VAL A 362 15.93 4.90 16.66
C VAL A 362 15.63 3.41 16.57
N HIS A 363 16.46 2.62 15.88
CA HIS A 363 16.33 1.16 15.89
C HIS A 363 16.41 0.59 17.31
N TRP A 364 17.33 1.11 18.11
CA TRP A 364 17.45 0.75 19.51
C TRP A 364 16.16 1.04 20.28
N LEU A 365 15.53 2.21 20.08
CA LEU A 365 14.24 2.54 20.72
C LEU A 365 13.15 1.56 20.28
N MET A 366 13.06 1.26 18.98
CA MET A 366 12.10 0.28 18.44
C MET A 366 12.25 -1.09 19.11
N ASP A 367 13.49 -1.47 19.46
CA ASP A 367 13.78 -2.78 20.02
C ASP A 367 13.80 -2.83 21.56
N ASN A 368 14.08 -1.72 22.24
CA ASN A 368 14.40 -1.75 23.67
C ASN A 368 13.50 -0.86 24.54
N LEU A 369 12.75 0.09 23.95
CA LEU A 369 11.79 0.92 24.70
C LEU A 369 10.37 0.34 24.57
N PRO A 370 9.80 -0.27 25.63
CA PRO A 370 8.50 -0.92 25.54
C PRO A 370 7.40 0.03 25.06
N GLY A 371 6.69 -0.35 24.00
CA GLY A 371 5.60 0.42 23.42
C GLY A 371 6.02 1.47 22.38
N TYR A 372 7.31 1.79 22.23
CA TYR A 372 7.75 2.82 21.30
C TYR A 372 7.38 2.51 19.85
N ARG A 373 7.62 1.29 19.39
CA ARG A 373 7.27 0.83 18.04
C ARG A 373 5.77 0.92 17.78
N GLU A 374 4.97 0.43 18.73
CA GLU A 374 3.52 0.36 18.60
C GLU A 374 2.90 1.76 18.60
N TRP A 375 3.35 2.66 19.48
CA TRP A 375 2.92 4.06 19.50
C TRP A 375 3.39 4.82 18.26
N TYR A 376 4.62 4.59 17.79
CA TYR A 376 5.12 5.20 16.55
C TYR A 376 4.25 4.79 15.36
N ARG A 377 3.96 3.49 15.23
CA ARG A 377 3.07 2.98 14.17
C ARG A 377 1.65 3.53 14.29
N ALA A 378 1.09 3.64 15.49
CA ALA A 378 -0.25 4.21 15.71
C ALA A 378 -0.32 5.69 15.29
N ARG A 379 0.71 6.48 15.64
CA ARG A 379 0.81 7.88 15.19
C ARG A 379 0.96 8.01 13.68
N LEU A 380 1.84 7.22 13.06
CA LEU A 380 1.97 7.19 11.60
C LEU A 380 0.65 6.81 10.93
N SER A 381 -0.08 5.83 11.50
CA SER A 381 -1.41 5.44 11.01
C SER A 381 -2.38 6.62 11.02
N TRP A 382 -2.42 7.44 12.08
CA TRP A 382 -3.28 8.63 12.08
C TRP A 382 -2.86 9.65 11.01
N ILE A 383 -1.56 9.97 10.93
CA ILE A 383 -1.03 11.02 10.05
C ILE A 383 -1.24 10.65 8.57
N PHE A 384 -1.00 9.39 8.20
CA PHE A 384 -0.95 8.95 6.81
C PHE A 384 -2.21 8.22 6.31
N ASN A 385 -3.14 7.78 7.19
CA ASN A 385 -4.39 7.12 6.78
C ASN A 385 -5.50 8.14 6.48
N ASP A 386 -6.37 8.40 7.46
CA ASP A 386 -7.69 9.01 7.23
C ASP A 386 -7.75 10.53 7.45
N LYS A 387 -6.64 11.15 7.86
CA LYS A 387 -6.58 12.59 8.22
C LYS A 387 -7.06 13.53 7.11
N VAL A 388 -6.87 13.17 5.84
CA VAL A 388 -7.26 13.99 4.69
C VAL A 388 -8.61 13.58 4.09
N HIS A 389 -9.23 12.49 4.54
CA HIS A 389 -10.42 11.90 3.91
C HIS A 389 -11.59 12.88 3.83
N SER A 390 -11.89 13.61 4.90
CA SER A 390 -12.98 14.61 4.93
C SER A 390 -12.79 15.74 3.91
N THR A 391 -11.55 16.03 3.51
CA THR A 391 -11.22 17.08 2.53
C THR A 391 -11.49 16.65 1.09
N LEU A 392 -11.89 15.39 0.87
CA LEU A 392 -12.11 14.81 -0.45
C LEU A 392 -13.58 14.83 -0.88
N HIS A 393 -14.47 15.32 -0.03
CA HIS A 393 -15.88 15.49 -0.36
C HIS A 393 -16.11 16.81 -1.11
N VAL A 394 -16.86 16.73 -2.20
CA VAL A 394 -17.24 17.87 -3.03
C VAL A 394 -18.27 18.69 -2.27
N ASP A 395 -17.96 19.97 -2.08
CA ASP A 395 -18.92 20.97 -1.66
C ASP A 395 -19.63 21.50 -2.93
N PRO A 396 -20.93 21.23 -3.12
CA PRO A 396 -21.65 21.63 -4.33
C PRO A 396 -21.75 23.15 -4.49
N ASP A 397 -21.59 23.91 -3.39
CA ASP A 397 -21.64 25.37 -3.39
C ASP A 397 -20.25 26.01 -3.53
N TRP A 398 -19.18 25.20 -3.67
CA TRP A 398 -17.82 25.70 -3.86
C TRP A 398 -17.70 26.46 -5.21
N PRO A 399 -17.18 27.71 -5.23
CA PRO A 399 -17.20 28.55 -6.43
C PRO A 399 -16.15 28.18 -7.49
N GLU A 400 -15.07 27.48 -7.12
CA GLU A 400 -13.94 27.17 -8.01
C GLU A 400 -13.84 25.67 -8.30
N GLN A 401 -14.94 25.07 -8.76
CA GLN A 401 -15.10 23.61 -8.85
C GLN A 401 -14.04 22.94 -9.75
N THR A 402 -13.51 23.63 -10.76
CA THR A 402 -12.48 23.07 -11.64
C THR A 402 -11.11 22.92 -10.95
N ALA A 403 -10.76 23.85 -10.07
CA ALA A 403 -9.42 23.93 -9.46
C ALA A 403 -9.31 23.15 -8.14
N SER A 404 -10.40 23.12 -7.38
CA SER A 404 -10.52 22.45 -6.07
C SER A 404 -11.99 22.13 -5.77
N ILE A 405 -12.25 21.33 -4.74
CA ILE A 405 -13.60 20.81 -4.46
C ILE A 405 -14.25 21.33 -3.17
N ASN A 406 -13.49 22.02 -2.32
CA ASN A 406 -13.95 22.69 -1.09
C ASN A 406 -12.82 23.59 -0.56
N ALA A 407 -13.09 24.36 0.51
CA ALA A 407 -12.14 25.30 1.09
C ALA A 407 -10.82 24.66 1.59
N VAL A 408 -10.90 23.47 2.18
CA VAL A 408 -9.70 22.78 2.73
C VAL A 408 -8.84 22.22 1.60
N ASN A 409 -9.47 21.60 0.59
CA ASN A 409 -8.83 21.13 -0.62
C ASN A 409 -8.18 22.28 -1.41
N HIS A 410 -8.81 23.46 -1.45
CA HIS A 410 -8.21 24.67 -2.00
C HIS A 410 -6.97 25.10 -1.19
N GLY A 411 -7.02 25.02 0.15
CA GLY A 411 -5.85 25.23 0.99
C GLY A 411 -4.70 24.27 0.67
N HIS A 412 -4.99 23.00 0.37
CA HIS A 412 -3.99 22.05 -0.11
C HIS A 412 -3.41 22.46 -1.47
N ARG A 413 -4.26 22.89 -2.41
CA ARG A 413 -3.83 23.40 -3.73
C ARG A 413 -2.83 24.54 -3.56
N GLU A 414 -3.18 25.56 -2.79
CA GLU A 414 -2.30 26.71 -2.55
C GLU A 414 -0.99 26.33 -1.86
N PHE A 415 -1.03 25.37 -0.93
CA PHE A 415 0.18 24.84 -0.32
C PHE A 415 1.11 24.17 -1.35
N TYR A 416 0.59 23.27 -2.17
CA TYR A 416 1.39 22.56 -3.18
C TYR A 416 1.88 23.49 -4.30
N LEU A 417 1.09 24.49 -4.71
CA LEU A 417 1.51 25.50 -5.68
C LEU A 417 2.66 26.36 -5.15
N ARG A 418 2.63 26.76 -3.87
CA ARG A 418 3.76 27.47 -3.26
C ARG A 418 5.01 26.60 -3.24
N TYR A 419 4.88 25.33 -2.87
CA TYR A 419 6.02 24.40 -2.86
C TYR A 419 6.62 24.19 -4.26
N LEU A 420 5.78 23.88 -5.25
CA LEU A 420 6.17 23.74 -6.65
C LEU A 420 6.92 24.98 -7.16
N ARG A 421 6.40 26.19 -6.89
CA ARG A 421 7.07 27.45 -7.26
C ARG A 421 8.39 27.63 -6.54
N SER A 422 8.48 27.22 -5.27
CA SER A 422 9.73 27.32 -4.51
C SER A 422 10.83 26.41 -5.06
N GLU A 423 10.48 25.20 -5.52
CA GLU A 423 11.44 24.27 -6.13
C GLU A 423 11.86 24.71 -7.54
N LEU A 424 10.90 25.14 -8.37
CA LEU A 424 11.15 25.54 -9.76
C LEU A 424 11.71 26.96 -9.92
N GLY A 425 11.59 27.81 -8.90
CA GLY A 425 12.19 29.14 -8.83
C GLY A 425 11.80 30.04 -10.01
N ASP A 426 12.78 30.42 -10.82
CA ASP A 426 12.67 31.33 -11.96
C ASP A 426 12.23 30.66 -13.28
N ARG A 427 11.90 29.37 -13.26
CA ARG A 427 11.44 28.60 -14.43
C ARG A 427 9.91 28.63 -14.55
N ASP A 428 9.35 29.79 -14.87
CA ASP A 428 7.90 29.97 -15.06
C ASP A 428 7.34 29.02 -16.14
N ASP A 429 8.13 28.72 -17.16
CA ASP A 429 7.79 27.72 -18.18
C ASP A 429 7.56 26.33 -17.55
N LEU A 430 8.41 25.89 -16.61
CA LEU A 430 8.22 24.62 -15.92
C LEU A 430 7.08 24.68 -14.89
N VAL A 431 6.83 25.84 -14.27
CA VAL A 431 5.72 26.03 -13.34
C VAL A 431 4.38 25.78 -14.04
N ASP A 432 4.21 26.35 -15.23
CA ASP A 432 3.00 26.17 -16.04
C ASP A 432 2.84 24.71 -16.46
N LEU A 433 3.92 24.07 -16.95
CA LEU A 433 3.87 22.66 -17.37
C LEU A 433 3.67 21.67 -16.21
N SER A 434 4.05 22.05 -14.98
CA SER A 434 3.99 21.18 -13.81
C SER A 434 2.73 21.38 -12.97
N THR A 435 1.92 22.40 -13.25
CA THR A 435 0.73 22.73 -12.45
C THR A 435 -0.47 21.87 -12.88
N PRO A 436 -1.04 21.04 -11.99
CA PRO A 436 -2.22 20.25 -12.34
C PRO A 436 -3.51 21.06 -12.50
N ASP A 437 -4.28 20.63 -13.50
CA ASP A 437 -5.58 21.13 -13.92
C ASP A 437 -6.77 20.39 -13.25
N TYR A 438 -6.48 19.58 -12.24
CA TYR A 438 -7.46 18.85 -11.45
C TYR A 438 -7.24 19.07 -9.94
N PRO A 439 -8.27 18.83 -9.09
CA PRO A 439 -8.15 19.02 -7.65
C PRO A 439 -7.08 18.14 -6.98
N PRO A 440 -6.35 18.63 -5.96
CA PRO A 440 -5.48 17.79 -5.12
C PRO A 440 -6.18 16.52 -4.64
N PHE A 441 -5.44 15.41 -4.56
CA PHE A 441 -5.93 14.06 -4.22
C PHE A 441 -6.91 13.43 -5.22
N GLY A 442 -7.21 14.08 -6.35
CA GLY A 442 -7.96 13.45 -7.44
C GLY A 442 -7.23 12.27 -8.11
N LYS A 443 -5.89 12.25 -7.98
CA LYS A 443 -5.01 11.08 -8.16
C LYS A 443 -4.23 10.89 -6.85
N ARG A 444 -3.62 9.71 -6.66
CA ARG A 444 -2.68 9.46 -5.56
C ARG A 444 -1.64 10.58 -5.48
N MET A 445 -1.50 11.19 -4.30
CA MET A 445 -0.44 12.16 -4.03
C MET A 445 0.92 11.46 -4.08
N LEU A 446 1.89 12.11 -4.72
CA LEU A 446 3.27 11.64 -4.78
C LEU A 446 4.14 12.46 -3.82
N LEU A 447 5.20 11.86 -3.30
CA LEU A 447 6.19 12.56 -2.48
C LEU A 447 7.31 13.06 -3.38
N ASP A 448 7.79 14.28 -3.14
CA ASP A 448 8.92 14.79 -3.92
C ASP A 448 10.20 14.03 -3.57
N ASN A 449 10.70 13.30 -4.55
CA ASN A 449 11.96 12.56 -4.50
C ASN A 449 13.05 13.23 -5.34
N GLY A 450 12.87 14.52 -5.66
CA GLY A 450 13.76 15.30 -6.53
C GLY A 450 13.25 15.49 -7.94
N TRP A 451 11.94 15.33 -8.16
CA TRP A 451 11.31 15.53 -9.44
C TRP A 451 11.47 16.97 -9.95
N PHE A 452 11.09 17.96 -9.14
CA PHE A 452 11.20 19.36 -9.56
C PHE A 452 12.66 19.80 -9.76
N ARG A 453 13.56 19.36 -8.87
CA ARG A 453 15.01 19.60 -8.99
C ARG A 453 15.60 18.96 -10.25
N MET A 454 15.15 17.77 -10.61
CA MET A 454 15.55 17.10 -11.85
C MET A 454 15.11 17.89 -13.09
N LEU A 455 13.87 18.39 -13.14
CA LEU A 455 13.35 19.14 -14.29
C LEU A 455 14.15 20.42 -14.61
N ARG A 456 14.86 20.98 -13.63
CA ARG A 456 15.71 22.16 -13.81
C ARG A 456 17.05 21.88 -14.49
N ARG A 457 17.45 20.62 -14.63
CA ARG A 457 18.74 20.25 -15.20
C ARG A 457 18.78 20.58 -16.70
N SER A 458 19.94 21.01 -17.19
CA SER A 458 20.11 21.40 -18.59
C SER A 458 20.00 20.23 -19.58
N ASN A 459 20.11 18.98 -19.10
CA ASN A 459 19.99 17.77 -19.90
C ASN A 459 18.61 17.11 -19.79
N VAL A 460 17.64 17.77 -19.15
CA VAL A 460 16.27 17.25 -18.95
C VAL A 460 15.28 18.14 -19.70
N GLU A 461 14.38 17.52 -20.46
CA GLU A 461 13.30 18.17 -21.18
C GLU A 461 11.95 17.60 -20.78
N LEU A 462 10.97 18.47 -20.55
CA LEU A 462 9.59 18.09 -20.27
C LEU A 462 8.71 18.44 -21.49
N VAL A 463 8.19 17.42 -22.16
CA VAL A 463 7.30 17.56 -23.30
C VAL A 463 5.85 17.38 -22.84
N PRO A 464 4.99 18.40 -22.89
CA PRO A 464 3.63 18.37 -22.35
C PRO A 464 2.62 17.71 -23.31
N HIS A 465 3.06 16.69 -24.04
CA HIS A 465 2.27 15.99 -25.05
C HIS A 465 2.44 14.48 -24.91
N GLY A 466 1.41 13.74 -25.31
CA GLY A 466 1.50 12.31 -25.52
C GLY A 466 2.35 11.97 -26.74
N VAL A 467 2.58 10.68 -26.94
CA VAL A 467 3.31 10.13 -28.10
C VAL A 467 2.30 9.56 -29.09
N GLU A 468 2.47 9.85 -30.38
CA GLU A 468 1.59 9.37 -31.45
C GLU A 468 2.11 8.09 -32.11
N ARG A 469 3.43 8.02 -32.34
CA ARG A 469 4.06 6.88 -33.02
C ARG A 469 5.54 6.79 -32.69
N VAL A 470 6.11 5.63 -32.99
CA VAL A 470 7.53 5.33 -32.89
C VAL A 470 8.19 5.40 -34.27
N THR A 471 9.42 5.91 -34.32
CA THR A 471 10.27 5.91 -35.52
C THR A 471 11.43 4.93 -35.31
N PRO A 472 12.22 4.60 -36.36
CA PRO A 472 13.41 3.77 -36.16
C PRO A 472 14.44 4.33 -35.17
N GLY A 473 14.44 5.67 -34.99
CA GLY A 473 15.38 6.40 -34.13
C GLY A 473 14.77 7.01 -32.87
N GLY A 474 13.46 6.92 -32.62
CA GLY A 474 12.83 7.55 -31.45
C GLY A 474 11.31 7.67 -31.53
N LEU A 475 10.76 8.83 -31.15
CA LEU A 475 9.33 9.06 -30.95
C LEU A 475 8.84 10.30 -31.71
N VAL A 476 7.56 10.31 -32.07
CA VAL A 476 6.85 11.51 -32.52
C VAL A 476 5.78 11.88 -31.51
N ASP A 477 5.82 13.12 -31.03
CA ASP A 477 4.85 13.63 -30.06
C ASP A 477 3.52 14.06 -30.70
N GLY A 478 2.55 14.44 -29.87
CA GLY A 478 1.23 14.92 -30.27
C GLY A 478 1.19 16.19 -31.11
N THR A 479 2.33 16.84 -31.36
CA THR A 479 2.45 18.00 -32.26
C THR A 479 3.02 17.61 -33.62
N GLY A 480 3.41 16.35 -33.81
CA GLY A 480 4.12 15.87 -34.99
C GLY A 480 5.63 16.09 -34.95
N THR A 481 6.19 16.54 -33.82
CA THR A 481 7.64 16.78 -33.66
C THR A 481 8.35 15.45 -33.40
N ALA A 482 9.43 15.19 -34.14
CA ALA A 482 10.24 13.99 -34.01
C ALA A 482 11.40 14.21 -33.03
N HIS A 483 11.59 13.24 -32.13
CA HIS A 483 12.61 13.22 -31.11
C HIS A 483 13.39 11.91 -31.20
N ASP A 484 14.72 11.97 -31.24
CA ASP A 484 15.56 10.79 -31.37
C ASP A 484 16.08 10.30 -30.00
N PHE A 485 15.99 9.00 -29.76
CA PHE A 485 16.34 8.35 -28.51
C PHE A 485 17.11 7.05 -28.73
N ASP A 486 17.95 6.71 -27.75
CA ASP A 486 18.64 5.42 -27.71
C ASP A 486 17.86 4.40 -26.87
N ILE A 487 17.06 4.87 -25.91
CA ILE A 487 16.25 4.04 -24.99
C ILE A 487 14.87 4.67 -24.81
N ILE A 488 13.81 3.86 -24.85
CA ILE A 488 12.43 4.28 -24.59
C ILE A 488 11.86 3.47 -23.41
N VAL A 489 11.46 4.18 -22.36
CA VAL A 489 10.85 3.60 -21.16
C VAL A 489 9.38 4.00 -21.10
N PHE A 490 8.47 3.03 -21.11
CA PHE A 490 7.05 3.26 -20.85
C PHE A 490 6.77 3.20 -19.34
N ALA A 491 6.47 4.35 -18.75
CA ALA A 491 5.95 4.50 -17.40
C ALA A 491 4.42 4.72 -17.46
N THR A 492 3.74 3.87 -18.22
CA THR A 492 2.33 4.03 -18.64
C THR A 492 1.32 3.32 -17.72
N GLY A 493 1.79 2.67 -16.67
CA GLY A 493 0.96 2.05 -15.63
C GLY A 493 0.54 0.62 -15.97
N PHE A 494 -0.58 0.19 -15.41
CA PHE A 494 -1.02 -1.20 -15.43
C PHE A 494 -2.49 -1.31 -15.88
N HIS A 495 -2.93 -2.51 -16.24
CA HIS A 495 -4.34 -2.84 -16.44
C HIS A 495 -5.05 -3.00 -15.09
N SER A 496 -5.19 -1.91 -14.33
CA SER A 496 -5.74 -1.91 -12.96
C SER A 496 -7.26 -1.93 -12.88
N ASP A 497 -7.93 -1.75 -14.01
CA ASP A 497 -9.38 -1.81 -14.19
C ASP A 497 -9.88 -3.19 -14.62
N ARG A 498 -8.97 -4.11 -14.99
CA ARG A 498 -9.28 -5.48 -15.40
C ARG A 498 -8.94 -6.47 -14.29
N TYR A 499 -9.90 -6.76 -13.43
CA TYR A 499 -9.70 -7.63 -12.27
C TYR A 499 -9.58 -9.10 -12.66
N LEU A 500 -8.69 -9.83 -11.97
CA LEU A 500 -8.36 -11.24 -12.20
C LEU A 500 -7.80 -11.56 -13.60
N TYR A 501 -7.64 -10.55 -14.47
CA TYR A 501 -7.08 -10.68 -15.80
C TYR A 501 -5.61 -11.18 -15.77
N PRO A 502 -5.22 -12.10 -16.67
CA PRO A 502 -5.98 -12.69 -17.79
C PRO A 502 -6.67 -14.02 -17.46
N MET A 503 -6.86 -14.34 -16.18
CA MET A 503 -7.45 -15.62 -15.80
C MET A 503 -8.92 -15.68 -16.19
N ASP A 504 -9.35 -16.83 -16.70
CA ASP A 504 -10.77 -17.14 -16.93
C ASP A 504 -11.35 -17.82 -15.70
N ILE A 505 -12.09 -17.08 -14.88
CA ILE A 505 -12.65 -17.57 -13.61
C ILE A 505 -14.15 -17.78 -13.79
N VAL A 506 -14.59 -19.04 -13.71
CA VAL A 506 -15.95 -19.50 -14.01
C VAL A 506 -16.68 -19.88 -12.74
N GLY A 507 -17.82 -19.22 -12.50
CA GLY A 507 -18.69 -19.44 -11.34
C GLY A 507 -19.62 -20.65 -11.50
N ARG A 508 -20.48 -20.87 -10.50
CA ARG A 508 -21.41 -22.02 -10.47
C ARG A 508 -22.49 -21.97 -11.55
N SER A 509 -22.84 -20.78 -12.03
CA SER A 509 -23.77 -20.62 -13.15
C SER A 509 -23.17 -21.04 -14.50
N GLY A 510 -21.85 -21.23 -14.56
CA GLY A 510 -21.10 -21.40 -15.81
C GLY A 510 -20.68 -20.10 -16.46
N GLN A 511 -21.05 -18.93 -15.91
CA GLN A 511 -20.57 -17.63 -16.37
C GLN A 511 -19.18 -17.32 -15.82
N ASN A 512 -18.35 -16.65 -16.61
CA ASN A 512 -17.06 -16.16 -16.13
C ASN A 512 -17.14 -14.73 -15.58
N THR A 513 -16.06 -14.27 -14.94
CA THR A 513 -15.98 -12.92 -14.36
C THR A 513 -16.15 -11.80 -15.38
N VAL A 514 -15.72 -12.00 -16.63
CA VAL A 514 -15.90 -11.00 -17.71
C VAL A 514 -17.36 -10.93 -18.15
N GLU A 515 -18.06 -12.06 -18.23
CA GLU A 515 -19.50 -12.09 -18.53
C GLU A 515 -20.33 -11.52 -17.37
N ALA A 516 -19.91 -11.75 -16.13
CA ALA A 516 -20.62 -11.30 -14.93
C ALA A 516 -20.41 -9.81 -14.61
N TRP A 517 -19.23 -9.27 -14.93
CA TRP A 517 -18.80 -7.91 -14.53
C TRP A 517 -18.49 -6.98 -15.71
N GLY A 518 -18.28 -7.53 -16.91
CA GLY A 518 -17.60 -6.81 -18.00
C GLY A 518 -16.08 -6.77 -17.80
N ASP A 519 -15.36 -6.32 -18.82
CA ASP A 519 -13.88 -6.24 -18.79
C ASP A 519 -13.35 -5.23 -17.75
N HIS A 520 -14.12 -4.17 -17.47
CA HIS A 520 -13.65 -2.99 -16.75
C HIS A 520 -14.51 -2.59 -15.55
N ASP A 521 -15.59 -3.33 -15.25
CA ASP A 521 -16.62 -2.93 -14.28
C ASP A 521 -16.80 -3.95 -13.14
N ALA A 522 -15.67 -4.50 -12.68
CA ALA A 522 -15.63 -5.44 -11.56
C ALA A 522 -16.34 -4.91 -10.30
N TYR A 523 -17.03 -5.81 -9.60
CA TYR A 523 -17.67 -5.55 -8.32
C TYR A 523 -17.50 -6.75 -7.38
N ALA A 524 -17.49 -6.48 -6.08
CA ALA A 524 -17.46 -7.50 -5.04
C ALA A 524 -17.99 -6.92 -3.72
N TYR A 525 -18.48 -7.78 -2.82
CA TYR A 525 -18.78 -7.40 -1.45
C TYR A 525 -17.47 -7.21 -0.66
N LEU A 526 -17.30 -6.01 -0.08
CA LEU A 526 -16.07 -5.57 0.59
C LEU A 526 -14.80 -5.64 -0.27
N GLY A 527 -14.94 -5.84 -1.59
CA GLY A 527 -13.82 -6.15 -2.46
C GLY A 527 -13.23 -7.57 -2.27
N ILE A 528 -13.89 -8.46 -1.53
CA ILE A 528 -13.35 -9.76 -1.11
C ILE A 528 -14.13 -10.94 -1.71
N THR A 529 -15.46 -10.89 -1.71
CA THR A 529 -16.30 -12.02 -2.16
C THR A 529 -17.28 -11.57 -3.24
N ALA A 530 -17.59 -12.44 -4.19
CA ALA A 530 -18.52 -12.12 -5.28
C ALA A 530 -19.62 -13.20 -5.40
N PRO A 531 -20.86 -12.81 -5.74
CA PRO A 531 -21.94 -13.77 -5.99
C PRO A 531 -21.60 -14.62 -7.22
N ASP A 532 -22.11 -15.85 -7.27
CA ASP A 532 -21.81 -16.89 -8.27
C ASP A 532 -20.43 -17.56 -8.16
N PHE A 533 -19.54 -17.08 -7.30
CA PHE A 533 -18.19 -17.64 -7.11
C PHE A 533 -17.97 -18.15 -5.67
N PRO A 534 -18.55 -19.30 -5.28
CA PRO A 534 -18.42 -19.82 -3.92
C PRO A 534 -16.98 -20.14 -3.55
N ASN A 535 -16.61 -19.90 -2.29
CA ASN A 535 -15.26 -20.13 -1.75
C ASN A 535 -14.13 -19.39 -2.50
N LEU A 536 -14.45 -18.45 -3.40
CA LEU A 536 -13.48 -17.54 -3.99
C LEU A 536 -13.33 -16.31 -3.09
N PHE A 537 -12.10 -16.06 -2.66
CA PHE A 537 -11.74 -14.84 -1.93
C PHE A 537 -10.73 -14.04 -2.75
N ILE A 538 -11.01 -12.75 -2.94
CA ILE A 538 -10.18 -11.82 -3.72
C ILE A 538 -9.50 -10.87 -2.75
N LEU A 539 -8.19 -11.00 -2.59
CA LEU A 539 -7.38 -10.01 -1.89
C LEU A 539 -7.00 -8.92 -2.89
N THR A 540 -7.14 -7.65 -2.51
CA THR A 540 -7.00 -6.50 -3.43
C THR A 540 -8.07 -6.48 -4.55
N GLY A 541 -9.31 -6.87 -4.26
CA GLY A 541 -10.40 -6.76 -5.23
C GLY A 541 -10.91 -5.33 -5.47
N PRO A 542 -12.03 -5.16 -6.20
CA PRO A 542 -12.55 -3.85 -6.58
C PRO A 542 -12.87 -2.98 -5.36
N ASN A 543 -12.64 -1.68 -5.50
CA ASN A 543 -12.85 -0.65 -4.47
C ASN A 543 -12.07 -0.88 -3.16
N THR A 544 -10.83 -1.37 -3.25
CA THR A 544 -9.94 -1.59 -2.08
C THR A 544 -8.62 -0.83 -2.16
N ALA A 545 -8.30 -0.21 -3.30
CA ALA A 545 -7.12 0.65 -3.41
C ALA A 545 -7.27 1.92 -2.58
N LEU A 546 -6.14 2.48 -2.13
CA LEU A 546 -6.11 3.66 -1.28
C LEU A 546 -5.91 4.93 -2.13
N GLY A 547 -6.96 5.74 -2.24
CA GLY A 547 -6.92 7.03 -2.92
C GLY A 547 -6.50 8.20 -2.02
N HIS A 548 -6.88 8.16 -0.74
CA HIS A 548 -6.68 9.25 0.23
C HIS A 548 -5.46 9.08 1.13
N GLY A 549 -4.73 7.96 1.01
CA GLY A 549 -3.56 7.65 1.82
C GLY A 549 -3.70 6.35 2.60
N GLY A 550 -2.61 5.98 3.25
CA GLY A 550 -2.51 4.86 4.19
C GLY A 550 -1.55 3.76 3.77
N SER A 551 -1.59 2.64 4.49
CA SER A 551 -0.79 1.47 4.19
C SER A 551 -1.60 0.37 3.55
N PHE A 552 -1.18 -0.01 2.34
CA PHE A 552 -1.78 -1.11 1.63
C PHE A 552 -1.60 -2.45 2.37
N ILE A 553 -0.51 -2.60 3.14
CA ILE A 553 -0.30 -3.79 3.98
C ILE A 553 -1.38 -3.89 5.06
N SER A 554 -1.82 -2.78 5.65
CA SER A 554 -2.91 -2.81 6.64
C SER A 554 -4.24 -3.27 6.02
N ILE A 555 -4.56 -2.80 4.80
CA ILE A 555 -5.74 -3.29 4.06
C ILE A 555 -5.66 -4.79 3.83
N LEU A 556 -4.49 -5.30 3.42
CA LEU A 556 -4.28 -6.74 3.24
C LEU A 556 -4.45 -7.52 4.53
N GLU A 557 -3.90 -7.05 5.66
CA GLU A 557 -4.09 -7.70 6.96
C GLU A 557 -5.57 -7.77 7.35
N TYR A 558 -6.35 -6.72 7.08
CA TYR A 558 -7.79 -6.70 7.34
C TYR A 558 -8.57 -7.66 6.44
N GLN A 559 -8.23 -7.73 5.15
CA GLN A 559 -8.82 -8.68 4.22
C GLN A 559 -8.48 -10.12 4.60
N VAL A 560 -7.21 -10.40 4.93
CA VAL A 560 -6.77 -11.72 5.38
C VAL A 560 -7.49 -12.14 6.67
N ARG A 561 -7.68 -11.21 7.62
CA ARG A 561 -8.48 -11.47 8.82
C ARG A 561 -9.92 -11.86 8.47
N TYR A 562 -10.57 -11.13 7.57
CA TYR A 562 -11.94 -11.44 7.13
C TYR A 562 -12.02 -12.81 6.43
N VAL A 563 -11.07 -13.12 5.53
CA VAL A 563 -10.99 -14.44 4.87
C VAL A 563 -10.75 -15.56 5.89
N CYS A 564 -9.88 -15.34 6.87
CA CYS A 564 -9.68 -16.28 7.97
C CYS A 564 -10.97 -16.50 8.76
N ASP A 565 -11.74 -15.44 9.03
CA ASP A 565 -13.01 -15.57 9.75
C ASP A 565 -14.06 -16.34 8.93
N ALA A 566 -14.09 -16.18 7.60
CA ALA A 566 -14.93 -16.96 6.70
C ALA A 566 -14.57 -18.46 6.74
N ILE A 567 -13.28 -18.78 6.65
CA ILE A 567 -12.79 -20.16 6.71
C ILE A 567 -13.04 -20.77 8.09
N ARG A 568 -12.85 -20.00 9.17
CA ARG A 568 -13.24 -20.40 10.53
C ARG A 568 -14.72 -20.78 10.58
N ALA A 569 -15.60 -19.95 10.02
CA ALA A 569 -17.03 -20.24 9.97
C ALA A 569 -17.33 -21.52 9.16
N MET A 570 -16.62 -21.77 8.06
CA MET A 570 -16.73 -23.02 7.31
C MET A 570 -16.31 -24.24 8.13
N ILE A 571 -15.21 -24.14 8.89
CA ILE A 571 -14.72 -25.22 9.77
C ILE A 571 -15.74 -25.51 10.88
N GLU A 572 -16.17 -24.49 11.62
CA GLU A 572 -17.05 -24.63 12.78
C GLU A 572 -18.44 -25.16 12.40
N ASN A 573 -18.97 -24.72 11.26
CA ASN A 573 -20.30 -25.10 10.79
C ASN A 573 -20.28 -26.25 9.78
N ARG A 574 -19.11 -26.85 9.51
CA ARG A 574 -18.91 -27.93 8.52
C ARG A 574 -19.51 -27.59 7.15
N LEU A 575 -19.13 -26.43 6.62
CA LEU A 575 -19.61 -25.94 5.32
C LEU A 575 -18.67 -26.36 4.19
N GLY A 576 -19.26 -26.80 3.08
CA GLY A 576 -18.55 -27.12 1.85
C GLY A 576 -18.50 -25.95 0.87
N ALA A 577 -19.48 -25.04 0.95
CA ALA A 577 -19.53 -23.83 0.14
C ALA A 577 -20.04 -22.63 0.96
N LEU A 578 -19.42 -21.48 0.73
CA LEU A 578 -19.82 -20.17 1.23
C LEU A 578 -19.79 -19.18 0.06
N GLU A 579 -20.94 -18.59 -0.26
CA GLU A 579 -21.12 -17.65 -1.38
C GLU A 579 -21.84 -16.41 -0.88
N VAL A 580 -21.34 -15.21 -1.18
CA VAL A 580 -22.04 -13.99 -0.75
C VAL A 580 -23.35 -13.84 -1.51
N ARG A 581 -24.40 -13.42 -0.81
CA ARG A 581 -25.69 -13.15 -1.45
C ARG A 581 -25.58 -12.00 -2.45
N ARG A 582 -26.33 -12.14 -3.55
CA ARG A 582 -26.41 -11.14 -4.61
C ARG A 582 -26.91 -9.78 -4.10
N ASP A 583 -28.00 -9.78 -3.34
CA ASP A 583 -28.62 -8.54 -2.85
C ASP A 583 -27.77 -7.79 -1.82
N VAL A 584 -26.96 -8.50 -1.03
CA VAL A 584 -25.95 -7.92 -0.13
C VAL A 584 -24.84 -7.24 -0.94
N THR A 585 -24.36 -7.93 -1.98
CA THR A 585 -23.31 -7.39 -2.88
C THR A 585 -23.81 -6.15 -3.62
N ASP A 586 -25.01 -6.21 -4.19
CA ASP A 586 -25.62 -5.09 -4.91
C ASP A 586 -25.82 -3.90 -3.97
N GLY A 587 -26.38 -4.12 -2.77
CA GLY A 587 -26.59 -3.05 -1.78
C GLY A 587 -25.28 -2.39 -1.31
N TYR A 588 -24.19 -3.15 -1.18
CA TYR A 588 -22.87 -2.62 -0.86
C TYR A 588 -22.30 -1.78 -2.00
N ASN A 589 -22.37 -2.26 -3.24
CA ASN A 589 -21.83 -1.55 -4.40
C ASN A 589 -22.62 -0.28 -4.72
N ASP A 590 -23.95 -0.31 -4.56
CA ASP A 590 -24.80 0.87 -4.57
C ASP A 590 -24.36 1.93 -3.55
N ALA A 591 -23.96 1.51 -2.35
CA ALA A 591 -23.45 2.42 -1.33
C ALA A 591 -22.08 3.00 -1.71
N VAL A 592 -21.19 2.18 -2.25
CA VAL A 592 -19.88 2.60 -2.79
C VAL A 592 -20.05 3.67 -3.85
N ASP A 593 -20.93 3.44 -4.82
CA ASP A 593 -21.17 4.37 -5.93
C ASP A 593 -21.80 5.67 -5.45
N ARG A 594 -22.80 5.61 -4.54
CA ARG A 594 -23.42 6.80 -3.95
C ARG A 594 -22.42 7.69 -3.22
N ALA A 595 -21.45 7.11 -2.51
CA ALA A 595 -20.45 7.95 -1.86
C ALA A 595 -19.45 8.53 -2.83
N HIS A 596 -18.93 7.71 -3.75
CA HIS A 596 -18.02 8.20 -4.79
C HIS A 596 -18.60 9.38 -5.55
N ALA A 597 -19.92 9.39 -5.81
CA ALA A 597 -20.64 10.49 -6.47
C ALA A 597 -20.45 11.87 -5.79
N THR A 598 -20.02 11.90 -4.52
CA THR A 598 -19.77 13.13 -3.77
C THR A 598 -18.29 13.37 -3.48
N MET A 599 -17.38 12.61 -4.10
CA MET A 599 -15.95 12.65 -3.80
C MET A 599 -15.10 13.12 -4.99
N VAL A 600 -13.88 13.57 -4.69
CA VAL A 600 -12.91 14.06 -5.68
C VAL A 600 -12.68 13.10 -6.85
N TRP A 601 -12.79 11.78 -6.60
CA TRP A 601 -12.54 10.77 -7.63
C TRP A 601 -13.65 10.64 -8.66
N THR A 602 -14.82 11.27 -8.49
CA THR A 602 -15.86 11.43 -9.53
C THR A 602 -15.90 12.84 -10.15
N HIS A 603 -15.00 13.74 -9.74
CA HIS A 603 -14.86 15.07 -10.33
C HIS A 603 -14.65 15.03 -11.87
N PRO A 604 -15.31 15.87 -12.68
CA PRO A 604 -15.23 15.81 -14.16
C PRO A 604 -13.83 15.92 -14.75
N ALA A 605 -12.90 16.60 -14.07
CA ALA A 605 -11.50 16.71 -14.52
C ALA A 605 -10.69 15.41 -14.39
N MET A 606 -11.25 14.32 -13.84
CA MET A 606 -10.49 13.09 -13.59
C MET A 606 -10.71 12.00 -14.63
N THR A 607 -9.61 11.58 -15.22
CA THR A 607 -9.51 10.58 -16.31
C THR A 607 -8.36 9.61 -16.03
N ASN A 608 -8.29 9.10 -14.80
CA ASN A 608 -7.20 8.24 -14.32
C ASN A 608 -7.64 6.79 -14.13
N TRP A 609 -6.69 5.93 -13.77
CA TRP A 609 -6.87 4.48 -13.65
C TRP A 609 -7.82 4.04 -12.53
N TYR A 610 -8.31 4.94 -11.69
CA TYR A 610 -9.35 4.64 -10.71
C TYR A 610 -10.71 4.36 -11.32
N ARG A 611 -10.94 4.84 -12.56
CA ARG A 611 -12.23 4.76 -13.24
C ARG A 611 -12.20 3.77 -14.39
N ASN A 612 -13.35 3.15 -14.61
CA ASN A 612 -13.64 2.43 -15.84
C ASN A 612 -13.92 3.42 -17.01
N PRO A 613 -14.04 2.94 -18.26
CA PRO A 613 -14.37 3.77 -19.42
C PRO A 613 -15.68 4.56 -19.32
N ASP A 614 -16.65 4.07 -18.55
CA ASP A 614 -17.95 4.71 -18.31
C ASP A 614 -17.92 5.76 -17.18
N GLY A 615 -16.77 5.90 -16.51
CA GLY A 615 -16.54 6.90 -15.46
C GLY A 615 -16.87 6.44 -14.03
N ARG A 616 -17.32 5.20 -13.83
CA ARG A 616 -17.52 4.62 -12.48
C ARG A 616 -16.17 4.35 -11.83
N VAL A 617 -16.06 4.63 -10.53
CA VAL A 617 -14.83 4.39 -9.76
C VAL A 617 -14.80 2.93 -9.30
N VAL A 618 -13.89 2.15 -9.88
CA VAL A 618 -13.77 0.70 -9.64
C VAL A 618 -12.57 0.31 -8.78
N ALA A 619 -11.54 1.18 -8.68
CA ALA A 619 -10.31 0.82 -7.99
C ALA A 619 -10.27 1.20 -6.51
N VAL A 620 -10.57 2.47 -6.20
CA VAL A 620 -10.34 3.03 -4.86
C VAL A 620 -11.52 2.85 -3.92
N LEU A 621 -11.20 2.76 -2.63
CA LEU A 621 -12.14 2.68 -1.53
C LEU A 621 -12.67 4.10 -1.20
N PRO A 622 -13.99 4.31 -1.08
CA PRO A 622 -14.54 5.61 -0.69
C PRO A 622 -14.55 5.85 0.82
N TRP A 623 -14.32 4.80 1.62
CA TRP A 623 -14.42 4.83 3.09
C TRP A 623 -13.09 5.14 3.76
N ARG A 624 -13.18 5.58 5.01
CA ARG A 624 -12.02 5.67 5.89
C ARG A 624 -11.49 4.26 6.16
N ILE A 625 -10.19 4.15 6.40
CA ILE A 625 -9.52 2.90 6.78
C ILE A 625 -10.13 2.34 8.07
N VAL A 626 -10.50 3.18 9.04
CA VAL A 626 -11.22 2.73 10.24
C VAL A 626 -12.60 2.11 9.92
N ASP A 627 -13.32 2.63 8.93
CA ASP A 627 -14.62 2.09 8.54
C ASP A 627 -14.45 0.73 7.84
N TYR A 628 -13.43 0.60 6.98
CA TYR A 628 -13.12 -0.67 6.31
C TYR A 628 -12.59 -1.71 7.30
N TRP A 629 -11.72 -1.30 8.24
CA TRP A 629 -11.28 -2.13 9.36
C TRP A 629 -12.47 -2.70 10.12
N ALA A 630 -13.46 -1.85 10.46
CA ALA A 630 -14.65 -2.27 11.20
C ALA A 630 -15.51 -3.29 10.41
N ARG A 631 -15.72 -3.05 9.11
CA ARG A 631 -16.50 -3.96 8.22
C ARG A 631 -15.81 -5.30 7.98
N THR A 632 -14.50 -5.38 8.15
CA THR A 632 -13.69 -6.58 7.89
C THR A 632 -13.23 -7.27 9.17
N ARG A 633 -13.85 -6.96 10.33
CA ARG A 633 -13.51 -7.62 11.60
C ARG A 633 -14.05 -9.04 11.69
N THR A 634 -15.27 -9.25 11.22
CA THR A 634 -16.01 -10.51 11.37
C THR A 634 -16.92 -10.72 10.17
N VAL A 635 -17.08 -11.96 9.76
CA VAL A 635 -18.05 -12.41 8.77
C VAL A 635 -19.42 -12.52 9.44
N ASP A 636 -20.43 -11.89 8.85
CA ASP A 636 -21.82 -12.17 9.18
C ASP A 636 -22.33 -13.28 8.25
N LEU A 637 -22.57 -14.48 8.80
CA LEU A 637 -23.06 -15.61 8.00
C LEU A 637 -24.44 -15.34 7.37
N ALA A 638 -25.21 -14.37 7.87
CA ALA A 638 -26.47 -13.98 7.23
C ALA A 638 -26.26 -13.32 5.85
N ASP A 639 -25.07 -12.78 5.59
CA ASP A 639 -24.71 -12.22 4.28
C ASP A 639 -24.45 -13.29 3.21
N PHE A 640 -24.34 -14.57 3.62
CA PHE A 640 -23.88 -15.65 2.76
C PHE A 640 -24.94 -16.74 2.57
N LEU A 641 -24.93 -17.35 1.39
CA LEU A 641 -25.47 -18.67 1.14
C LEU A 641 -24.43 -19.69 1.62
N ALA A 642 -24.82 -20.51 2.58
CA ALA A 642 -23.97 -21.54 3.19
C ALA A 642 -24.51 -22.93 2.85
N GLU A 643 -23.64 -23.79 2.32
CA GLU A 643 -23.98 -25.18 2.01
C GLU A 643 -23.18 -26.14 2.89
N PRO A 644 -23.83 -27.17 3.48
CA PRO A 644 -23.13 -28.21 4.21
C PRO A 644 -22.07 -28.89 3.35
N LEU A 645 -20.99 -29.33 4.01
CA LEU A 645 -19.97 -30.18 3.42
C LEU A 645 -20.59 -31.51 2.98
N ARG A 646 -20.34 -31.91 1.73
CA ARG A 646 -20.82 -33.15 1.13
C ARG A 646 -19.85 -34.32 1.28
#